data_AF-A0A0F0I609-F1
#
_entry.id   AF-A0A0F0I609-F1
#
_cell.length_a   1.000
_cell.length_b   1.000
_cell.length_c   1.000
_cell.angle_alpha   90.00
_cell.angle_beta   90.00
_cell.angle_gamma   90.00
#
_symmetry.space_group_name_H-M   'P 1'
#
loop_
_entity.id
_entity.type
_entity.pdbx_description
1 polymer ?
#
loop_
_entity_poly.entity_id
_entity_poly.type
_entity_poly.pdbx_seq_one_letter_code
_entity_poly.pdbx_strand_id
1 'polypeptide(L)'
;MADESKPVKVVYSWWVILWTWAMQVYFVFYISTLRWLVSLLLVLTPTLWGPRLWFAVLGTSMTEQPVYLGDIVIDTLSQQDSDGRCKTWTEKREAITNSALSASGWYGPGSYLAWLITAYATALSTIWHSKCSEKHPDVNKLDAEILLTIGYPLVALCDVLLRLVRCQIDPGMTAAVFVLVSTLTIIGPLTRLSWQEDDMEIEIDPHFPRTVKEWTWKTFRFLCHTIVYAVLSEPYLEPRVLLAVYILLFVTLLYSGIYGEALFDKYPYRRIVYRPRGERAVAFCVVQIVFNIVLFSISRSIWPKTDASLLDLDQIAGIFLTMATLVYSRREGIMTFVKRVRCKRITVEVANGIRCSITDLSPPTTRILPTVYSQRFNISLYDAQYDSKTGKQIPIPRKVINAVVAAILRFQIVCLEVGVPASQMLIIATEATRKAINSEEFVKTIQNRTHVRVLMLPKDEEGVVGAWGIASGFSDIEGLAIDLGGGSMQMTWIVSHAGDVRISSKGSISFPYGAAALTQKLEALTKGKDEDEAAKAKEQFRQEMTSQFRRAWEDLEIPEQLVDKAKKEGGFQLYLSGGGFRGWGYLLLYLHQIRGEYYPISIINGYTAGKKDFENTEVLKKVAQTANDIFRVSDRRRKQVPSVAFLVNVLAKAIPHGIKEAHFCQGGVREGALYRKILPVIRQQDPLQVATMNFARGSAQAMAFMAFSSIPRPTKDRSFPHSISPHVIQAFANILYAHATMSKETAATAALYSTSTGVLAEAHGIPHADRARLALMLQERYGGELPPREMDFKKSLRSLLTPEEIWWTRYLGKLGLVISRVYPTGVIDPSRPRALPRARWANDLGKKKNKQGIELKVLLQKVGFDPTRLKQELEADLKKLRKVGKRKHWIGGRDGWGMKVKVILVEEDLL
;
A
#
# COMPACT_ATOMS: atom_id res chain seq x y z
N MET A 1 -7.97 25.03 4.11
CA MET A 1 -8.83 23.87 3.81
C MET A 1 -10.13 24.10 4.56
N ALA A 2 -11.27 23.94 3.88
CA ALA A 2 -12.58 24.32 4.41
C ALA A 2 -12.91 23.55 5.69
N ASP A 3 -13.59 24.22 6.62
CA ASP A 3 -14.13 23.66 7.84
C ASP A 3 -15.28 22.70 7.47
N GLU A 4 -15.03 21.40 7.50
CA GLU A 4 -16.01 20.34 7.19
C GLU A 4 -17.15 20.25 8.22
N SER A 5 -17.13 21.07 9.28
CA SER A 5 -18.15 21.04 10.34
C SER A 5 -19.41 21.85 10.04
N LYS A 6 -19.45 22.64 8.96
CA LYS A 6 -20.66 23.42 8.60
C LYS A 6 -21.59 22.62 7.68
N PRO A 7 -22.91 22.53 7.99
CA PRO A 7 -23.85 21.76 7.19
C PRO A 7 -23.99 22.38 5.79
N VAL A 8 -23.72 21.57 4.76
CA VAL A 8 -23.92 21.92 3.36
C VAL A 8 -25.41 22.11 3.11
N LYS A 9 -25.82 23.29 2.62
CA LYS A 9 -27.23 23.59 2.36
C LYS A 9 -27.65 22.93 1.05
N VAL A 10 -28.25 21.75 1.15
CA VAL A 10 -28.77 20.99 0.01
C VAL A 10 -30.09 21.62 -0.45
N VAL A 11 -30.14 22.12 -1.69
CA VAL A 11 -31.35 22.74 -2.28
C VAL A 11 -31.89 21.86 -3.39
N TYR A 12 -33.16 21.45 -3.26
CA TYR A 12 -33.84 20.64 -4.28
C TYR A 12 -34.64 21.57 -5.21
N SER A 13 -34.28 21.63 -6.51
CA SER A 13 -35.02 22.44 -7.49
C SER A 13 -36.13 21.62 -8.16
N TRP A 14 -37.33 21.70 -7.60
CA TRP A 14 -38.51 20.97 -8.07
C TRP A 14 -38.89 21.29 -9.53
N TRP A 15 -38.59 22.50 -10.00
CA TRP A 15 -38.91 22.93 -11.37
C TRP A 15 -38.08 22.21 -12.43
N VAL A 16 -36.78 22.01 -12.18
CA VAL A 16 -35.90 21.25 -13.08
C VAL A 16 -36.30 19.77 -13.09
N ILE A 17 -36.70 19.23 -11.94
CA ILE A 17 -37.17 17.86 -11.80
C ILE A 17 -38.45 17.66 -12.64
N LEU A 18 -39.44 18.56 -12.50
CA LEU A 18 -40.71 18.51 -13.25
C LEU A 18 -40.53 18.72 -14.77
N TRP A 19 -39.66 19.63 -15.19
CA TRP A 19 -39.40 19.88 -16.61
C TRP A 19 -38.68 18.72 -17.29
N THR A 20 -37.70 18.12 -16.60
CA THR A 20 -37.00 16.92 -17.07
C THR A 20 -37.96 15.74 -17.17
N TRP A 21 -38.92 15.64 -16.25
CA TRP A 21 -40.04 14.70 -16.31
C TRP A 21 -40.91 14.89 -17.56
N ALA A 22 -41.37 16.12 -17.82
CA ALA A 22 -42.25 16.42 -18.95
C ALA A 22 -41.59 16.11 -20.32
N MET A 23 -40.32 16.49 -20.49
CA MET A 23 -39.55 16.18 -21.71
C MET A 23 -39.31 14.68 -21.89
N GLN A 24 -39.12 13.93 -20.80
CA GLN A 24 -38.93 12.48 -20.87
C GLN A 24 -40.23 11.75 -21.23
N VAL A 25 -41.38 12.20 -20.73
CA VAL A 25 -42.69 11.68 -21.14
C VAL A 25 -42.96 11.97 -22.63
N TYR A 26 -42.63 13.17 -23.12
CA TYR A 26 -42.77 13.54 -24.54
C TYR A 26 -41.94 12.64 -25.49
N PHE A 27 -40.68 12.35 -25.16
CA PHE A 27 -39.83 11.46 -25.96
C PHE A 27 -40.29 9.99 -25.93
N VAL A 28 -40.91 9.54 -24.82
CA VAL A 28 -41.50 8.18 -24.71
C VAL A 28 -42.64 8.00 -25.71
N PHE A 29 -43.52 8.98 -25.87
CA PHE A 29 -44.62 8.88 -26.85
C PHE A 29 -44.12 8.93 -28.30
N TYR A 30 -43.10 9.75 -28.60
CA TYR A 30 -42.57 9.90 -29.97
C TYR A 30 -41.78 8.67 -30.47
N ILE A 31 -40.99 8.03 -29.61
CA ILE A 31 -40.15 6.87 -30.00
C ILE A 31 -40.94 5.54 -29.96
N SER A 32 -42.02 5.48 -29.19
CA SER A 32 -42.84 4.26 -29.06
C SER A 32 -43.66 3.96 -30.31
N THR A 33 -44.14 4.96 -31.06
CA THR A 33 -44.92 4.75 -32.30
C THR A 33 -44.12 4.06 -33.41
N LEU A 34 -42.85 4.44 -33.61
CA LEU A 34 -42.00 3.85 -34.64
C LEU A 34 -41.52 2.44 -34.27
N ARG A 35 -41.36 2.17 -32.97
CA ARG A 35 -40.87 0.89 -32.46
C ARG A 35 -41.98 -0.15 -32.29
N TRP A 36 -43.22 0.25 -32.01
CA TRP A 36 -44.39 -0.65 -32.02
C TRP A 36 -44.66 -1.24 -33.42
N LEU A 37 -44.40 -0.47 -34.50
CA LEU A 37 -44.54 -0.95 -35.88
C LEU A 37 -43.55 -2.07 -36.23
N VAL A 38 -42.29 -1.94 -35.77
CA VAL A 38 -41.22 -2.93 -35.99
C VAL A 38 -41.36 -4.15 -35.07
N SER A 39 -41.81 -3.94 -33.83
CA SER A 39 -42.09 -5.04 -32.88
C SER A 39 -43.30 -5.88 -33.28
N LEU A 40 -44.35 -5.29 -33.89
CA LEU A 40 -45.50 -6.03 -34.43
C LEU A 40 -45.07 -6.99 -35.56
N LEU A 41 -44.14 -6.56 -36.43
CA LEU A 41 -43.59 -7.39 -37.52
C LEU A 41 -42.65 -8.51 -37.03
N LEU A 42 -41.98 -8.33 -35.88
CA LEU A 42 -41.09 -9.32 -35.26
C LEU A 42 -41.81 -10.29 -34.30
N VAL A 43 -43.02 -9.95 -33.83
CA VAL A 43 -43.87 -10.81 -32.97
C VAL A 43 -44.69 -11.81 -33.80
N LEU A 44 -44.99 -11.52 -35.07
CA LEU A 44 -45.62 -12.48 -35.99
C LEU A 44 -44.69 -13.61 -36.45
N THR A 45 -43.38 -13.51 -36.21
CA THR A 45 -42.36 -14.40 -36.79
C THR A 45 -42.18 -15.76 -36.07
N PRO A 46 -42.30 -15.89 -34.73
CA PRO A 46 -42.17 -17.18 -34.04
C PRO A 46 -43.44 -18.05 -34.05
N THR A 47 -44.63 -17.45 -34.22
CA THR A 47 -45.91 -18.17 -34.46
C THR A 47 -45.97 -18.80 -35.87
N LEU A 48 -45.07 -18.43 -36.77
CA LEU A 48 -44.99 -18.91 -38.16
C LEU A 48 -44.00 -20.08 -38.39
N TRP A 49 -43.24 -20.53 -37.37
CA TRP A 49 -42.14 -21.53 -37.55
C TRP A 49 -42.18 -22.71 -36.56
N GLY A 50 -43.37 -23.24 -36.26
CA GLY A 50 -43.55 -24.53 -35.55
C GLY A 50 -43.67 -25.73 -36.53
N PRO A 51 -42.72 -26.69 -36.57
CA PRO A 51 -42.64 -27.69 -37.64
C PRO A 51 -43.83 -28.67 -37.74
N ARG A 52 -44.49 -29.00 -36.62
CA ARG A 52 -45.60 -29.99 -36.61
C ARG A 52 -46.95 -29.41 -37.08
N LEU A 53 -47.16 -28.09 -36.91
CA LEU A 53 -48.34 -27.41 -37.43
C LEU A 53 -48.21 -27.18 -38.95
N TRP A 54 -46.98 -27.04 -39.47
CA TRP A 54 -46.72 -26.89 -40.90
C TRP A 54 -46.93 -28.20 -41.70
N PHE A 55 -46.67 -29.40 -41.16
CA PHE A 55 -47.00 -30.66 -41.86
C PHE A 55 -48.52 -30.93 -41.92
N ALA A 56 -49.26 -30.54 -40.88
CA ALA A 56 -50.72 -30.63 -40.85
C ALA A 56 -51.39 -29.59 -41.78
N VAL A 57 -50.78 -28.42 -41.94
CA VAL A 57 -51.27 -27.34 -42.82
C VAL A 57 -50.80 -27.50 -44.27
N LEU A 58 -49.62 -28.08 -44.53
CA LEU A 58 -49.17 -28.46 -45.89
C LEU A 58 -49.92 -29.66 -46.45
N GLY A 59 -50.22 -30.66 -45.63
CA GLY A 59 -51.01 -31.82 -46.04
C GLY A 59 -52.44 -31.45 -46.44
N THR A 60 -53.01 -30.40 -45.83
CA THR A 60 -54.34 -29.88 -46.18
C THR A 60 -54.34 -28.88 -47.33
N SER A 61 -53.18 -28.37 -47.74
CA SER A 61 -53.05 -27.41 -48.84
C SER A 61 -52.45 -27.98 -50.13
N MET A 62 -52.15 -29.29 -50.21
CA MET A 62 -51.62 -29.93 -51.43
C MET A 62 -52.46 -31.07 -52.04
N THR A 63 -53.70 -31.31 -51.61
CA THR A 63 -54.66 -32.17 -52.34
C THR A 63 -56.10 -31.67 -52.19
N GLU A 64 -56.83 -31.52 -53.31
CA GLU A 64 -58.23 -31.07 -53.38
C GLU A 64 -59.26 -32.15 -52.98
N GLN A 65 -58.96 -32.99 -51.99
CA GLN A 65 -59.96 -33.91 -51.40
C GLN A 65 -59.99 -33.83 -49.87
N PRO A 66 -61.20 -33.85 -49.25
CA PRO A 66 -61.36 -33.75 -47.81
C PRO A 66 -60.87 -35.04 -47.14
N VAL A 67 -59.75 -34.97 -46.43
CA VAL A 67 -59.29 -36.07 -45.57
C VAL A 67 -60.07 -36.00 -44.26
N TYR A 68 -60.99 -36.94 -44.07
CA TYR A 68 -61.52 -37.27 -42.75
C TYR A 68 -60.36 -37.64 -41.84
N LEU A 69 -60.24 -36.94 -40.70
CA LEU A 69 -59.34 -37.32 -39.62
C LEU A 69 -59.67 -38.75 -39.19
N GLY A 70 -58.85 -39.71 -39.60
CA GLY A 70 -58.98 -41.10 -39.19
C GLY A 70 -58.82 -41.26 -37.69
N ASP A 71 -59.45 -42.31 -37.15
CA ASP A 71 -59.69 -42.59 -35.73
C ASP A 71 -58.46 -42.42 -34.81
N ILE A 72 -57.24 -42.56 -35.34
CA ILE A 72 -55.99 -42.50 -34.57
C ILE A 72 -55.70 -41.10 -33.98
N VAL A 73 -56.06 -40.00 -34.69
CA VAL A 73 -55.82 -38.64 -34.17
C VAL A 73 -56.93 -38.20 -33.20
N ILE A 74 -58.13 -38.76 -33.37
CA ILE A 74 -59.26 -38.55 -32.45
C ILE A 74 -59.07 -39.38 -31.16
N ASP A 75 -58.49 -40.59 -31.24
CA ASP A 75 -58.21 -41.45 -30.08
C ASP A 75 -57.11 -40.91 -29.16
N THR A 76 -56.19 -40.09 -29.67
CA THR A 76 -55.13 -39.52 -28.83
C THR A 76 -55.63 -38.32 -27.99
N LEU A 77 -56.79 -37.75 -28.34
CA LEU A 77 -57.44 -36.63 -27.62
C LEU A 77 -58.61 -37.10 -26.72
N SER A 78 -58.91 -38.40 -26.71
CA SER A 78 -60.00 -39.05 -25.99
C SER A 78 -59.53 -39.88 -24.78
N GLN A 79 -58.46 -39.50 -24.07
CA GLN A 79 -58.15 -40.14 -22.78
C GLN A 79 -59.38 -40.06 -21.86
N GLN A 80 -59.96 -41.22 -21.59
CA GLN A 80 -61.10 -41.44 -20.71
C GLN A 80 -60.67 -41.34 -19.25
N ASP A 81 -61.59 -40.98 -18.35
CA ASP A 81 -61.37 -41.20 -16.92
C ASP A 81 -61.54 -42.70 -16.57
N SER A 82 -61.34 -43.04 -15.30
CA SER A 82 -61.38 -44.41 -14.79
C SER A 82 -62.72 -45.15 -14.99
N ASP A 83 -63.80 -44.49 -15.42
CA ASP A 83 -65.12 -45.08 -15.68
C ASP A 83 -65.57 -44.97 -17.16
N GLY A 84 -64.67 -44.58 -18.08
CA GLY A 84 -64.84 -44.87 -19.51
C GLY A 84 -65.85 -44.01 -20.30
N ARG A 85 -66.21 -42.80 -19.85
CA ARG A 85 -66.98 -41.82 -20.66
C ARG A 85 -66.13 -40.65 -21.16
N CYS A 86 -66.39 -40.19 -22.39
CA CYS A 86 -65.77 -38.98 -22.95
C CYS A 86 -66.43 -37.71 -22.39
N LYS A 87 -65.67 -36.87 -21.68
CA LYS A 87 -66.14 -35.53 -21.23
C LYS A 87 -66.32 -34.59 -22.42
N THR A 88 -67.44 -33.87 -22.43
CA THR A 88 -67.71 -32.81 -23.40
C THR A 88 -66.76 -31.62 -23.18
N TRP A 89 -66.55 -30.82 -24.23
CA TRP A 89 -65.67 -29.65 -24.18
C TRP A 89 -66.10 -28.62 -23.12
N THR A 90 -67.40 -28.52 -22.86
CA THR A 90 -68.00 -27.69 -21.79
C THR A 90 -67.65 -28.17 -20.38
N GLU A 91 -67.61 -29.48 -20.13
CA GLU A 91 -67.23 -30.06 -18.83
C GLU A 91 -65.73 -29.93 -18.56
N LYS A 92 -64.89 -30.04 -19.60
CA LYS A 92 -63.44 -29.78 -19.50
C LYS A 92 -63.16 -28.30 -19.19
N ARG A 93 -63.99 -27.39 -19.71
CA ARG A 93 -63.89 -25.94 -19.42
C ARG A 93 -64.34 -25.62 -17.99
N GLU A 94 -65.42 -26.23 -17.51
CA GLU A 94 -65.91 -26.03 -16.14
C GLU A 94 -64.97 -26.55 -15.05
N ALA A 95 -64.19 -27.61 -15.33
CA ALA A 95 -63.14 -28.12 -14.43
C ALA A 95 -61.98 -27.15 -14.20
N ILE A 96 -61.76 -26.19 -15.11
CA ILE A 96 -60.73 -25.16 -14.98
C ILE A 96 -61.27 -23.93 -14.22
N THR A 97 -62.59 -23.76 -14.14
CA THR A 97 -63.21 -22.51 -13.64
C THR A 97 -63.94 -22.61 -12.29
N ASN A 98 -64.01 -23.76 -11.62
CA ASN A 98 -64.69 -23.84 -10.31
C ASN A 98 -63.84 -24.38 -9.14
N SER A 99 -63.86 -23.60 -8.05
CA SER A 99 -63.47 -23.88 -6.64
C SER A 99 -61.98 -24.04 -6.30
N ALA A 100 -61.45 -22.96 -5.71
CA ALA A 100 -60.12 -22.77 -5.12
C ALA A 100 -59.85 -23.60 -3.84
N LEU A 101 -59.80 -24.94 -3.96
CA LEU A 101 -59.47 -25.83 -2.83
C LEU A 101 -58.25 -26.76 -3.07
N SER A 102 -57.52 -26.59 -4.17
CA SER A 102 -56.28 -27.34 -4.45
C SER A 102 -55.17 -26.41 -4.97
N ALA A 103 -54.56 -25.64 -4.07
CA ALA A 103 -53.43 -24.75 -4.38
C ALA A 103 -52.07 -25.47 -4.50
N SER A 104 -52.05 -26.75 -4.87
CA SER A 104 -50.80 -27.47 -5.20
C SER A 104 -50.32 -27.23 -6.63
N GLY A 105 -51.15 -26.61 -7.48
CA GLY A 105 -50.83 -26.32 -8.90
C GLY A 105 -50.17 -24.97 -9.18
N TRP A 106 -50.02 -24.09 -8.19
CA TRP A 106 -49.55 -22.71 -8.42
C TRP A 106 -48.02 -22.55 -8.48
N TYR A 107 -47.27 -23.54 -8.02
CA TYR A 107 -45.84 -23.64 -8.29
C TYR A 107 -45.53 -25.05 -8.78
N GLY A 108 -45.81 -25.33 -10.06
CA GLY A 108 -45.34 -26.56 -10.69
C GLY A 108 -43.81 -26.69 -10.49
N PRO A 109 -43.25 -27.90 -10.36
CA PRO A 109 -41.86 -28.11 -9.97
C PRO A 109 -40.82 -27.44 -10.90
N GLY A 110 -41.20 -27.07 -12.13
CA GLY A 110 -40.40 -26.22 -13.01
C GLY A 110 -40.16 -24.79 -12.49
N SER A 111 -41.13 -24.20 -11.79
CA SER A 111 -40.99 -22.87 -11.17
C SER A 111 -40.07 -22.90 -9.93
N TYR A 112 -40.15 -23.98 -9.14
CA TYR A 112 -39.26 -24.23 -8.01
C TYR A 112 -37.82 -24.55 -8.47
N LEU A 113 -37.68 -25.41 -9.49
CA LEU A 113 -36.39 -25.74 -10.09
C LEU A 113 -35.72 -24.51 -10.72
N ALA A 114 -36.50 -23.64 -11.37
CA ALA A 114 -35.99 -22.40 -11.94
C ALA A 114 -35.56 -21.40 -10.86
N TRP A 115 -36.30 -21.27 -9.76
CA TRP A 115 -35.92 -20.43 -8.62
C TRP A 115 -34.60 -20.90 -7.99
N LEU A 116 -34.44 -22.22 -7.87
CA LEU A 116 -33.22 -22.88 -7.40
C LEU A 116 -32.02 -22.71 -8.34
N ILE A 117 -32.18 -22.97 -9.64
CA ILE A 117 -31.13 -22.78 -10.65
C ILE A 117 -30.70 -21.31 -10.68
N THR A 118 -31.64 -20.41 -10.50
CA THR A 118 -31.38 -18.98 -10.57
C THR A 118 -30.68 -18.48 -9.30
N ALA A 119 -31.07 -18.96 -8.12
CA ALA A 119 -30.31 -18.73 -6.88
C ALA A 119 -28.89 -19.33 -6.96
N TYR A 120 -28.74 -20.51 -7.57
CA TYR A 120 -27.45 -21.19 -7.77
C TYR A 120 -26.53 -20.44 -8.74
N ALA A 121 -27.05 -19.96 -9.87
CA ALA A 121 -26.31 -19.14 -10.83
C ALA A 121 -25.89 -17.79 -10.21
N THR A 122 -26.74 -17.21 -9.36
CA THR A 122 -26.45 -15.97 -8.61
C THR A 122 -25.31 -16.18 -7.63
N ALA A 123 -25.33 -17.29 -6.90
CA ALA A 123 -24.28 -17.68 -5.95
C ALA A 123 -22.93 -17.89 -6.67
N LEU A 124 -22.93 -18.67 -7.76
CA LEU A 124 -21.73 -18.97 -8.54
C LEU A 124 -21.12 -17.73 -9.22
N SER A 125 -21.96 -16.83 -9.78
CA SER A 125 -21.50 -15.58 -10.39
C SER A 125 -20.85 -14.65 -9.36
N THR A 126 -21.44 -14.56 -8.16
CA THR A 126 -20.90 -13.75 -7.06
C THR A 126 -19.56 -14.31 -6.56
N ILE A 127 -19.40 -15.64 -6.49
CA ILE A 127 -18.16 -16.33 -6.09
C ILE A 127 -17.07 -16.20 -7.18
N TRP A 128 -17.42 -16.39 -8.45
CA TRP A 128 -16.48 -16.30 -9.57
C TRP A 128 -15.90 -14.88 -9.70
N HIS A 129 -16.75 -13.85 -9.57
CA HIS A 129 -16.29 -12.45 -9.61
C HIS A 129 -15.56 -12.01 -8.35
N SER A 130 -15.88 -12.56 -7.17
CA SER A 130 -15.10 -12.37 -5.95
C SER A 130 -13.65 -12.87 -6.11
N LYS A 131 -13.43 -13.96 -6.86
CA LYS A 131 -12.09 -14.53 -7.11
C LYS A 131 -11.28 -13.82 -8.21
N CYS A 132 -11.92 -13.16 -9.17
CA CYS A 132 -11.24 -12.44 -10.25
C CYS A 132 -10.80 -11.00 -9.89
N SER A 133 -11.13 -10.49 -8.70
CA SER A 133 -10.64 -9.19 -8.22
C SER A 133 -9.29 -9.36 -7.51
N GLU A 134 -8.17 -9.27 -8.26
CA GLU A 134 -6.80 -9.46 -7.76
C GLU A 134 -6.36 -8.49 -6.63
N LYS A 135 -7.19 -7.48 -6.28
CA LYS A 135 -6.79 -6.38 -5.38
C LYS A 135 -7.24 -6.52 -3.92
N HIS A 136 -7.97 -7.57 -3.53
CA HIS A 136 -8.44 -7.74 -2.15
C HIS A 136 -7.76 -8.91 -1.40
N PRO A 137 -7.29 -8.70 -0.14
CA PRO A 137 -6.50 -9.69 0.59
C PRO A 137 -7.28 -10.89 1.18
N ASP A 138 -8.61 -10.88 1.15
CA ASP A 138 -9.46 -11.96 1.70
C ASP A 138 -9.94 -12.98 0.65
N VAL A 139 -9.50 -12.87 -0.60
CA VAL A 139 -9.98 -13.63 -1.78
C VAL A 139 -9.75 -15.16 -1.68
N ASN A 140 -8.88 -15.62 -0.77
CA ASN A 140 -8.53 -17.04 -0.62
C ASN A 140 -9.10 -17.75 0.62
N LYS A 141 -9.97 -17.13 1.43
CA LYS A 141 -10.59 -17.81 2.58
C LYS A 141 -11.97 -18.35 2.23
N LEU A 142 -12.15 -19.65 2.44
CA LEU A 142 -13.45 -20.31 2.31
C LEU A 142 -14.28 -20.01 3.58
N ASP A 143 -14.93 -18.85 3.60
CA ASP A 143 -15.71 -18.41 4.76
C ASP A 143 -17.11 -19.07 4.81
N ALA A 144 -17.71 -19.12 6.00
CA ALA A 144 -19.00 -19.77 6.26
C ALA A 144 -20.15 -19.25 5.38
N GLU A 145 -20.09 -17.98 4.93
CA GLU A 145 -21.00 -17.43 3.92
C GLU A 145 -20.94 -18.23 2.61
N ILE A 146 -19.75 -18.59 2.11
CA ILE A 146 -19.60 -19.35 0.86
C ILE A 146 -20.17 -20.77 1.03
N LEU A 147 -19.94 -21.41 2.18
CA LEU A 147 -20.50 -22.73 2.48
C LEU A 147 -22.03 -22.70 2.61
N LEU A 148 -22.61 -21.64 3.19
CA LEU A 148 -24.07 -21.45 3.27
C LEU A 148 -24.71 -21.10 1.91
N THR A 149 -24.04 -20.26 1.11
CA THR A 149 -24.52 -19.85 -0.22
C THR A 149 -24.46 -21.00 -1.23
N ILE A 150 -23.53 -21.95 -1.05
CA ILE A 150 -23.45 -23.19 -1.84
C ILE A 150 -24.38 -24.27 -1.28
N GLY A 151 -24.44 -24.42 0.05
CA GLY A 151 -25.14 -25.52 0.72
C GLY A 151 -26.67 -25.44 0.61
N TYR A 152 -27.26 -24.25 0.75
CA TYR A 152 -28.71 -24.09 0.74
C TYR A 152 -29.35 -24.46 -0.61
N PRO A 153 -28.84 -23.98 -1.77
CA PRO A 153 -29.36 -24.41 -3.07
C PRO A 153 -29.16 -25.91 -3.35
N LEU A 154 -28.07 -26.52 -2.85
CA LEU A 154 -27.79 -27.94 -3.06
C LEU A 154 -28.79 -28.86 -2.33
N VAL A 155 -29.13 -28.52 -1.08
CA VAL A 155 -30.13 -29.25 -0.30
C VAL A 155 -31.52 -29.11 -0.92
N ALA A 156 -31.89 -27.89 -1.33
CA ALA A 156 -33.18 -27.64 -1.96
C ALA A 156 -33.28 -28.23 -3.39
N LEU A 157 -32.18 -28.32 -4.15
CA LEU A 157 -32.13 -29.05 -5.42
C LEU A 157 -32.34 -30.56 -5.22
N CYS A 158 -31.76 -31.15 -4.17
CA CYS A 158 -31.94 -32.58 -3.86
C CYS A 158 -33.39 -32.91 -3.47
N ASP A 159 -34.06 -32.05 -2.68
CA ASP A 159 -35.48 -32.22 -2.33
C ASP A 159 -36.39 -32.13 -3.56
N VAL A 160 -36.12 -31.19 -4.47
CA VAL A 160 -36.88 -31.06 -5.73
C VAL A 160 -36.69 -32.26 -6.65
N LEU A 161 -35.45 -32.78 -6.79
CA LEU A 161 -35.17 -33.98 -7.58
C LEU A 161 -35.86 -35.23 -7.00
N LEU A 162 -35.86 -35.40 -5.68
CA LEU A 162 -36.56 -36.50 -5.00
C LEU A 162 -38.08 -36.44 -5.21
N ARG A 163 -38.67 -35.23 -5.24
CA ARG A 163 -40.12 -35.03 -5.49
C ARG A 163 -40.50 -35.19 -6.96
N LEU A 164 -39.64 -34.76 -7.90
CA LEU A 164 -39.83 -34.97 -9.35
C LEU A 164 -39.80 -36.46 -9.72
N VAL A 165 -38.87 -37.23 -9.12
CA VAL A 165 -38.77 -38.69 -9.34
C VAL A 165 -39.98 -39.44 -8.75
N ARG A 166 -40.56 -38.95 -7.63
CA ARG A 166 -41.74 -39.59 -6.99
C ARG A 166 -43.08 -39.30 -7.66
N CYS A 167 -43.26 -38.16 -8.33
CA CYS A 167 -44.60 -37.68 -8.71
C CYS A 167 -44.86 -37.42 -10.22
N GLN A 168 -43.91 -37.70 -11.13
CA GLN A 168 -44.09 -37.60 -12.60
C GLN A 168 -44.87 -36.34 -13.08
N ILE A 169 -44.36 -35.14 -12.79
CA ILE A 169 -44.99 -33.87 -13.19
C ILE A 169 -44.20 -33.21 -14.33
N ASP A 170 -44.89 -32.71 -15.36
CA ASP A 170 -44.31 -32.00 -16.52
C ASP A 170 -44.02 -30.51 -16.19
N PRO A 171 -42.78 -30.01 -16.29
CA PRO A 171 -42.44 -28.64 -15.93
C PRO A 171 -42.72 -27.65 -17.07
N GLY A 172 -43.74 -26.80 -16.90
CA GLY A 172 -44.01 -25.70 -17.84
C GLY A 172 -42.82 -24.73 -17.98
N MET A 173 -42.21 -24.70 -19.17
CA MET A 173 -41.06 -23.85 -19.55
C MET A 173 -41.26 -22.35 -19.28
N THR A 174 -42.51 -21.87 -19.25
CA THR A 174 -42.86 -20.45 -19.11
C THR A 174 -42.51 -19.89 -17.73
N ALA A 175 -42.69 -20.68 -16.66
CA ALA A 175 -42.36 -20.25 -15.31
C ALA A 175 -40.84 -20.19 -15.09
N ALA A 176 -40.09 -21.07 -15.78
CA ALA A 176 -38.64 -21.08 -15.69
C ALA A 176 -37.99 -19.85 -16.34
N VAL A 177 -38.52 -19.42 -17.48
CA VAL A 177 -38.09 -18.20 -18.16
C VAL A 177 -38.44 -16.96 -17.35
N PHE A 178 -39.62 -16.92 -16.71
CA PHE A 178 -40.05 -15.76 -15.90
C PHE A 178 -39.17 -15.53 -14.67
N VAL A 179 -38.74 -16.61 -14.00
CA VAL A 179 -37.86 -16.53 -12.83
C VAL A 179 -36.43 -16.16 -13.23
N LEU A 180 -35.90 -16.74 -14.31
CA LEU A 180 -34.58 -16.39 -14.85
C LEU A 180 -34.50 -14.88 -15.17
N VAL A 181 -35.56 -14.34 -15.78
CA VAL A 181 -35.66 -12.92 -16.11
C VAL A 181 -35.80 -12.04 -14.87
N SER A 182 -36.65 -12.45 -13.91
CA SER A 182 -36.88 -11.72 -12.66
C SER A 182 -35.62 -11.59 -11.79
N THR A 183 -34.79 -12.62 -11.75
CA THR A 183 -33.55 -12.56 -10.99
C THR A 183 -32.47 -11.74 -11.69
N LEU A 184 -32.39 -11.77 -13.03
CA LEU A 184 -31.51 -10.84 -13.76
C LEU A 184 -31.85 -9.37 -13.49
N THR A 185 -33.13 -9.04 -13.26
CA THR A 185 -33.57 -7.69 -12.84
C THR A 185 -33.25 -7.33 -11.38
N ILE A 186 -33.15 -8.32 -10.48
CA ILE A 186 -32.87 -8.11 -9.04
C ILE A 186 -31.35 -8.08 -8.75
N ILE A 187 -30.57 -8.85 -9.51
CA ILE A 187 -29.11 -8.97 -9.32
C ILE A 187 -28.39 -7.64 -9.61
N GLY A 188 -28.74 -6.93 -10.69
CA GLY A 188 -28.06 -5.69 -11.10
C GLY A 188 -28.11 -4.56 -10.05
N PRO A 189 -29.26 -4.27 -9.43
CA PRO A 189 -29.36 -3.31 -8.32
C PRO A 189 -28.61 -3.72 -7.05
N LEU A 190 -28.70 -4.99 -6.63
CA LEU A 190 -28.01 -5.52 -5.43
C LEU A 190 -26.48 -5.55 -5.59
N THR A 191 -26.00 -5.90 -6.79
CA THR A 191 -24.56 -5.82 -7.13
C THR A 191 -24.05 -4.39 -7.20
N ARG A 192 -24.88 -3.37 -7.49
CA ARG A 192 -24.43 -1.97 -7.42
C ARG A 192 -24.43 -1.41 -5.99
N LEU A 193 -25.41 -1.80 -5.18
CA LEU A 193 -25.51 -1.39 -3.77
C LEU A 193 -24.40 -1.99 -2.89
N SER A 194 -23.85 -3.15 -3.25
CA SER A 194 -22.72 -3.75 -2.52
C SER A 194 -21.37 -3.10 -2.81
N TRP A 195 -21.24 -2.34 -3.90
CA TRP A 195 -20.00 -1.70 -4.34
C TRP A 195 -19.87 -0.19 -4.03
N GLN A 196 -20.91 0.47 -3.48
CA GLN A 196 -20.85 1.90 -3.13
C GLN A 196 -20.40 2.11 -1.67
N GLU A 197 -19.25 2.75 -1.47
CA GLU A 197 -18.88 3.39 -0.20
C GLU A 197 -19.65 4.71 -0.03
N ASP A 198 -19.93 5.09 1.22
CA ASP A 198 -20.54 6.39 1.52
C ASP A 198 -19.56 7.53 1.07
N ASP A 199 -20.09 8.53 0.35
CA ASP A 199 -19.41 9.77 -0.07
C ASP A 199 -18.25 9.71 -1.10
N MET A 200 -18.04 8.60 -1.81
CA MET A 200 -17.07 8.53 -2.94
C MET A 200 -17.71 8.20 -4.29
N GLU A 201 -17.25 8.88 -5.36
CA GLU A 201 -17.53 8.45 -6.73
C GLU A 201 -16.68 7.21 -7.06
N ILE A 202 -17.31 6.17 -7.60
CA ILE A 202 -16.62 4.98 -8.10
C ILE A 202 -15.99 5.34 -9.45
N GLU A 203 -14.67 5.17 -9.63
CA GLU A 203 -14.06 5.05 -10.96
C GLU A 203 -14.46 3.68 -11.54
N ILE A 204 -15.43 3.65 -12.47
CA ILE A 204 -16.05 2.43 -12.97
C ILE A 204 -15.34 1.90 -14.23
N ASP A 205 -15.11 0.59 -14.26
CA ASP A 205 -14.64 -0.24 -15.38
C ASP A 205 -15.33 0.11 -16.73
N PRO A 206 -14.59 0.21 -17.85
CA PRO A 206 -15.11 0.60 -19.16
C PRO A 206 -16.22 -0.31 -19.75
N HIS A 207 -16.51 -1.47 -19.15
CA HIS A 207 -17.56 -2.39 -19.63
C HIS A 207 -18.97 -2.13 -19.05
N PHE A 208 -19.15 -1.13 -18.18
CA PHE A 208 -20.46 -0.76 -17.61
C PHE A 208 -21.05 0.52 -18.26
N PRO A 209 -22.39 0.72 -18.30
CA PRO A 209 -23.01 1.92 -18.88
C PRO A 209 -22.44 3.19 -18.23
N ARG A 210 -21.94 4.12 -19.04
CA ARG A 210 -21.03 5.19 -18.61
C ARG A 210 -21.70 6.25 -17.72
N THR A 211 -23.04 6.31 -17.67
CA THR A 211 -23.77 7.24 -16.79
C THR A 211 -24.95 6.57 -16.11
N VAL A 212 -25.27 7.01 -14.88
CA VAL A 212 -26.45 6.56 -14.09
C VAL A 212 -27.74 6.69 -14.91
N LYS A 213 -27.84 7.77 -15.71
CA LYS A 213 -28.96 8.07 -16.61
C LYS A 213 -29.21 6.97 -17.64
N GLU A 214 -28.15 6.40 -18.21
CA GLU A 214 -28.23 5.31 -19.20
C GLU A 214 -28.68 3.98 -18.59
N TRP A 215 -28.24 3.71 -17.36
CA TRP A 215 -28.61 2.50 -16.63
C TRP A 215 -30.07 2.55 -16.15
N THR A 216 -30.50 3.66 -15.53
CA THR A 216 -31.90 3.87 -15.12
C THR A 216 -32.84 3.78 -16.31
N TRP A 217 -32.44 4.28 -17.47
CA TRP A 217 -33.21 4.19 -18.71
C TRP A 217 -33.35 2.75 -19.24
N LYS A 218 -32.29 1.95 -19.21
CA LYS A 218 -32.35 0.53 -19.61
C LYS A 218 -33.22 -0.30 -18.67
N THR A 219 -33.11 -0.07 -17.36
CA THR A 219 -33.91 -0.76 -16.33
C THR A 219 -35.38 -0.36 -16.39
N PHE A 220 -35.69 0.94 -16.55
CA PHE A 220 -37.07 1.42 -16.70
C PHE A 220 -37.73 0.91 -17.98
N ARG A 221 -37.00 0.94 -19.10
CA ARG A 221 -37.47 0.39 -20.38
C ARG A 221 -37.77 -1.10 -20.28
N PHE A 222 -36.94 -1.87 -19.58
CA PHE A 222 -37.14 -3.30 -19.36
C PHE A 222 -38.34 -3.58 -18.46
N LEU A 223 -38.47 -2.86 -17.33
CA LEU A 223 -39.61 -2.98 -16.42
C LEU A 223 -40.94 -2.67 -17.11
N CYS A 224 -41.01 -1.63 -17.93
CA CYS A 224 -42.20 -1.31 -18.72
C CYS A 224 -42.53 -2.39 -19.76
N HIS A 225 -41.52 -3.02 -20.40
CA HIS A 225 -41.76 -4.13 -21.31
C HIS A 225 -42.28 -5.36 -20.55
N THR A 226 -41.74 -5.66 -19.37
CA THR A 226 -42.19 -6.78 -18.53
C THR A 226 -43.60 -6.57 -17.99
N ILE A 227 -43.97 -5.35 -17.59
CA ILE A 227 -45.33 -5.01 -17.16
C ILE A 227 -46.32 -5.18 -18.31
N VAL A 228 -46.00 -4.68 -19.51
CA VAL A 228 -46.87 -4.82 -20.68
C VAL A 228 -47.00 -6.30 -21.10
N TYR A 229 -45.91 -7.07 -21.03
CA TYR A 229 -45.94 -8.51 -21.35
C TYR A 229 -46.73 -9.32 -20.32
N ALA A 230 -46.62 -9.01 -19.03
CA ALA A 230 -47.38 -9.66 -17.95
C ALA A 230 -48.88 -9.31 -18.04
N VAL A 231 -49.22 -8.05 -18.34
CA VAL A 231 -50.62 -7.62 -18.51
C VAL A 231 -51.28 -8.21 -19.76
N LEU A 232 -50.52 -8.41 -20.85
CA LEU A 232 -51.05 -8.98 -22.10
C LEU A 232 -51.06 -10.51 -22.16
N SER A 233 -50.27 -11.20 -21.32
CA SER A 233 -50.06 -12.66 -21.43
C SER A 233 -50.59 -13.49 -20.25
N GLU A 234 -51.18 -12.87 -19.22
CA GLU A 234 -51.64 -13.56 -18.01
C GLU A 234 -53.15 -13.34 -17.79
N PRO A 235 -54.02 -14.35 -18.01
CA PRO A 235 -55.48 -14.13 -18.09
C PRO A 235 -56.23 -14.14 -16.74
N TYR A 236 -55.57 -14.29 -15.58
CA TYR A 236 -56.25 -14.69 -14.33
C TYR A 236 -55.73 -14.07 -13.02
N LEU A 237 -55.41 -12.77 -12.99
CA LEU A 237 -55.11 -12.07 -11.71
C LEU A 237 -55.76 -10.68 -11.62
N GLU A 238 -56.23 -10.33 -10.43
CA GLU A 238 -56.84 -9.02 -10.16
C GLU A 238 -55.84 -7.88 -10.45
N PRO A 239 -56.17 -6.96 -11.38
CA PRO A 239 -55.25 -5.91 -11.84
C PRO A 239 -54.79 -4.96 -10.72
N ARG A 240 -55.47 -4.94 -9.57
CA ARG A 240 -55.14 -4.12 -8.40
C ARG A 240 -53.87 -4.59 -7.67
N VAL A 241 -53.62 -5.90 -7.60
CA VAL A 241 -52.46 -6.47 -6.89
C VAL A 241 -51.18 -6.26 -7.70
N LEU A 242 -51.25 -6.54 -9.01
CA LEU A 242 -50.15 -6.30 -9.94
C LEU A 242 -49.76 -4.81 -9.94
N LEU A 243 -50.76 -3.93 -10.02
CA LEU A 243 -50.55 -2.48 -9.96
C LEU A 243 -49.92 -2.04 -8.62
N ALA A 244 -50.32 -2.62 -7.48
CA ALA A 244 -49.74 -2.30 -6.18
C ALA A 244 -48.26 -2.71 -6.05
N VAL A 245 -47.89 -3.92 -6.50
CA VAL A 245 -46.49 -4.40 -6.47
C VAL A 245 -45.60 -3.57 -7.40
N TYR A 246 -46.09 -3.24 -8.59
CA TYR A 246 -45.32 -2.42 -9.54
C TYR A 246 -45.27 -0.94 -9.14
N ILE A 247 -46.30 -0.38 -8.50
CA ILE A 247 -46.23 0.95 -7.87
C ILE A 247 -45.20 0.94 -6.74
N LEU A 248 -45.14 -0.10 -5.91
CA LEU A 248 -44.14 -0.21 -4.84
C LEU A 248 -42.72 -0.30 -5.39
N LEU A 249 -42.49 -1.12 -6.42
CA LEU A 249 -41.20 -1.23 -7.12
C LEU A 249 -40.82 0.10 -7.77
N PHE A 250 -41.78 0.81 -8.36
CA PHE A 250 -41.61 2.12 -8.96
C PHE A 250 -41.24 3.20 -7.92
N VAL A 251 -41.91 3.22 -6.77
CA VAL A 251 -41.61 4.11 -5.64
C VAL A 251 -40.22 3.81 -5.06
N THR A 252 -39.83 2.53 -4.98
CA THR A 252 -38.50 2.12 -4.49
C THR A 252 -37.40 2.56 -5.45
N LEU A 253 -37.62 2.41 -6.77
CA LEU A 253 -36.72 2.89 -7.81
C LEU A 253 -36.61 4.42 -7.80
N LEU A 254 -37.73 5.13 -7.64
CA LEU A 254 -37.77 6.58 -7.52
C LEU A 254 -37.02 7.07 -6.28
N TYR A 255 -37.25 6.46 -5.12
CA TYR A 255 -36.56 6.82 -3.89
C TYR A 255 -35.04 6.61 -3.99
N SER A 256 -34.61 5.54 -4.66
CA SER A 256 -33.18 5.27 -4.90
C SER A 256 -32.50 6.25 -5.87
N GLY A 257 -33.29 6.98 -6.68
CA GLY A 257 -32.80 7.92 -7.70
C GLY A 257 -32.79 9.40 -7.29
N ILE A 258 -33.35 9.77 -6.13
CA ILE A 258 -33.38 11.16 -5.65
C ILE A 258 -31.98 11.56 -5.17
N TYR A 259 -31.40 12.57 -5.81
CA TYR A 259 -30.15 13.21 -5.37
C TYR A 259 -30.38 14.68 -5.08
N GLY A 260 -29.59 15.24 -4.16
CA GLY A 260 -29.56 16.67 -3.86
C GLY A 260 -28.38 17.36 -4.54
N GLU A 261 -28.51 18.65 -4.83
CA GLU A 261 -27.36 19.49 -5.22
C GLU A 261 -26.81 20.20 -4.00
N ALA A 262 -25.52 20.00 -3.72
CA ALA A 262 -24.76 20.71 -2.72
C ALA A 262 -24.09 21.94 -3.34
N LEU A 263 -24.43 23.14 -2.84
CA LEU A 263 -23.79 24.40 -3.20
C LEU A 263 -22.79 24.80 -2.11
N PHE A 264 -21.54 25.07 -2.51
CA PHE A 264 -20.48 25.52 -1.60
C PHE A 264 -20.27 27.03 -1.75
N ASP A 265 -20.32 27.77 -0.63
CA ASP A 265 -20.34 29.25 -0.61
C ASP A 265 -19.07 29.94 -1.15
N LYS A 266 -17.97 29.22 -1.41
CA LYS A 266 -16.68 29.84 -1.74
C LYS A 266 -16.17 29.66 -3.18
N TYR A 267 -16.72 28.70 -3.94
CA TYR A 267 -16.43 28.51 -5.37
C TYR A 267 -17.62 27.79 -6.05
N PRO A 268 -18.02 28.17 -7.29
CA PRO A 268 -19.22 27.64 -7.92
C PRO A 268 -18.95 26.28 -8.56
N TYR A 269 -18.70 25.25 -7.75
CA TYR A 269 -18.72 23.86 -8.21
C TYR A 269 -19.96 23.18 -7.61
N ARG A 270 -20.87 22.75 -8.48
CA ARG A 270 -22.04 21.94 -8.09
C ARG A 270 -21.59 20.49 -7.89
N ARG A 271 -21.90 19.91 -6.72
CA ARG A 271 -21.69 18.48 -6.46
C ARG A 271 -23.03 17.79 -6.23
N ILE A 272 -23.23 16.66 -6.89
CA ILE A 272 -24.40 15.79 -6.72
C ILE A 272 -24.15 14.93 -5.47
N VAL A 273 -25.07 14.96 -4.50
CA VAL A 273 -24.97 14.20 -3.24
C VAL A 273 -26.15 13.24 -3.11
N TYR A 274 -25.86 11.98 -2.76
CA TYR A 274 -26.83 10.91 -2.58
C TYR A 274 -27.15 10.69 -1.09
N ARG A 275 -28.28 10.02 -0.81
CA ARG A 275 -28.75 9.73 0.57
C ARG A 275 -27.88 8.64 1.27
N PRO A 276 -27.65 8.74 2.60
CA PRO A 276 -26.86 7.77 3.36
C PRO A 276 -27.40 6.33 3.29
N ARG A 277 -26.52 5.32 3.39
CA ARG A 277 -26.90 3.88 3.32
C ARG A 277 -27.94 3.47 4.37
N GLY A 278 -27.88 4.03 5.57
CA GLY A 278 -28.84 3.76 6.66
C GLY A 278 -30.26 4.22 6.35
N GLU A 279 -30.45 5.42 5.80
CA GLU A 279 -31.78 5.95 5.44
C GLU A 279 -32.42 5.14 4.31
N ARG A 280 -31.62 4.72 3.33
CA ARG A 280 -32.06 3.87 2.23
C ARG A 280 -32.51 2.48 2.71
N ALA A 281 -31.80 1.89 3.67
CA ALA A 281 -32.18 0.62 4.28
C ALA A 281 -33.47 0.73 5.11
N VAL A 282 -33.65 1.82 5.86
CA VAL A 282 -34.89 2.08 6.61
C VAL A 282 -36.08 2.24 5.66
N ALA A 283 -35.93 3.01 4.58
CA ALA A 283 -36.97 3.16 3.58
C ALA A 283 -37.35 1.82 2.92
N PHE A 284 -36.35 1.00 2.57
CA PHE A 284 -36.58 -0.36 2.05
C PHE A 284 -37.33 -1.24 3.07
N CYS A 285 -36.93 -1.22 4.35
CA CYS A 285 -37.63 -1.96 5.40
C CYS A 285 -39.07 -1.47 5.61
N VAL A 286 -39.33 -0.16 5.59
CA VAL A 286 -40.69 0.39 5.70
C VAL A 286 -41.53 -0.02 4.51
N VAL A 287 -40.99 0.03 3.29
CA VAL A 287 -41.67 -0.44 2.08
C VAL A 287 -41.97 -1.94 2.16
N GLN A 288 -41.03 -2.75 2.65
CA GLN A 288 -41.22 -4.19 2.81
C GLN A 288 -42.23 -4.53 3.91
N ILE A 289 -42.27 -3.75 4.99
CA ILE A 289 -43.27 -3.87 6.05
C ILE A 289 -44.66 -3.50 5.49
N VAL A 290 -44.78 -2.40 4.74
CA VAL A 290 -46.04 -2.01 4.10
C VAL A 290 -46.49 -3.05 3.08
N PHE A 291 -45.58 -3.59 2.28
CA PHE A 291 -45.85 -4.70 1.36
C PHE A 291 -46.40 -5.93 2.10
N ASN A 292 -45.73 -6.33 3.18
CA ASN A 292 -46.18 -7.45 4.02
C ASN A 292 -47.52 -7.14 4.69
N ILE A 293 -47.77 -5.92 5.18
CA ILE A 293 -49.05 -5.51 5.76
C ILE A 293 -50.18 -5.56 4.72
N VAL A 294 -49.94 -5.13 3.48
CA VAL A 294 -50.90 -5.24 2.38
C VAL A 294 -51.18 -6.71 2.06
N LEU A 295 -50.14 -7.55 1.99
CA LEU A 295 -50.26 -9.00 1.82
C LEU A 295 -51.09 -9.64 2.97
N PHE A 296 -50.81 -9.25 4.21
CA PHE A 296 -51.53 -9.72 5.40
C PHE A 296 -52.95 -9.16 5.52
N SER A 297 -53.26 -7.97 5.01
CA SER A 297 -54.63 -7.42 5.07
C SER A 297 -55.61 -8.11 4.12
N ILE A 298 -55.10 -8.83 3.13
CA ILE A 298 -55.88 -9.63 2.15
C ILE A 298 -56.05 -11.08 2.66
N SER A 299 -55.44 -11.44 3.81
CA SER A 299 -55.23 -12.82 4.29
C SER A 299 -56.42 -13.56 4.92
N ARG A 300 -57.66 -13.04 4.93
CA ARG A 300 -58.77 -13.75 5.60
C ARG A 300 -59.48 -14.84 4.80
N SER A 301 -59.16 -15.07 3.52
CA SER A 301 -59.93 -16.05 2.72
C SER A 301 -59.19 -16.81 1.60
N ILE A 302 -57.86 -16.87 1.58
CA ILE A 302 -57.12 -17.54 0.48
C ILE A 302 -55.98 -18.45 1.00
N TRP A 303 -56.14 -19.05 2.18
CA TRP A 303 -55.40 -20.29 2.51
C TRP A 303 -56.38 -21.45 2.35
N PRO A 304 -56.39 -22.17 1.21
CA PRO A 304 -56.93 -23.52 1.24
C PRO A 304 -55.98 -24.34 2.12
N LYS A 305 -56.55 -25.16 3.01
CA LYS A 305 -55.82 -26.05 3.95
C LYS A 305 -54.60 -26.67 3.27
N THR A 306 -53.46 -26.02 3.39
CA THR A 306 -52.16 -26.60 3.12
C THR A 306 -51.74 -27.04 4.51
N ASP A 307 -51.58 -28.34 4.73
CA ASP A 307 -51.08 -28.91 5.99
C ASP A 307 -49.60 -28.54 6.24
N ALA A 308 -49.15 -27.38 5.75
CA ALA A 308 -47.83 -26.84 5.93
C ALA A 308 -47.68 -26.35 7.37
N SER A 309 -46.73 -26.94 8.08
CA SER A 309 -46.40 -26.63 9.45
C SER A 309 -45.57 -25.36 9.51
N LEU A 310 -45.71 -24.58 10.59
CA LEU A 310 -44.84 -23.43 10.88
C LEU A 310 -43.35 -23.83 11.06
N LEU A 311 -43.08 -25.14 11.13
CA LEU A 311 -41.74 -25.73 11.19
C LEU A 311 -41.21 -26.21 9.83
N ASP A 312 -41.94 -25.99 8.74
CA ASP A 312 -41.45 -26.32 7.40
C ASP A 312 -40.25 -25.44 7.02
N LEU A 313 -39.28 -26.07 6.35
CA LEU A 313 -37.90 -25.59 6.24
C LEU A 313 -37.78 -24.22 5.53
N ASP A 314 -38.72 -23.93 4.64
CA ASP A 314 -38.86 -22.69 3.86
C ASP A 314 -39.29 -21.49 4.72
N GLN A 315 -40.15 -21.70 5.71
CA GLN A 315 -40.58 -20.63 6.63
C GLN A 315 -39.51 -20.28 7.67
N ILE A 316 -38.82 -21.30 8.20
CA ILE A 316 -37.71 -21.12 9.13
C ILE A 316 -36.53 -20.41 8.44
N ALA A 317 -36.26 -20.73 7.16
CA ALA A 317 -35.18 -20.10 6.39
C ALA A 317 -35.37 -18.59 6.20
N GLY A 318 -36.60 -18.12 5.94
CA GLY A 318 -36.89 -16.69 5.79
C GLY A 318 -36.71 -15.89 7.09
N ILE A 319 -37.14 -16.46 8.22
CA ILE A 319 -36.97 -15.86 9.55
C ILE A 319 -35.48 -15.85 9.94
N PHE A 320 -34.76 -16.94 9.67
CA PHE A 320 -33.33 -17.04 9.97
C PHE A 320 -32.49 -16.06 9.11
N LEU A 321 -32.83 -15.90 7.83
CA LEU A 321 -32.17 -14.94 6.94
C LEU A 321 -32.44 -13.49 7.39
N THR A 322 -33.66 -13.19 7.85
CA THR A 322 -34.02 -11.85 8.34
C THR A 322 -33.30 -11.53 9.65
N MET A 323 -33.24 -12.49 10.58
CA MET A 323 -32.47 -12.38 11.84
C MET A 323 -30.96 -12.23 11.58
N ALA A 324 -30.40 -13.03 10.67
CA ALA A 324 -28.98 -12.92 10.29
C ALA A 324 -28.65 -11.57 9.66
N THR A 325 -29.54 -11.04 8.80
CA THR A 325 -29.39 -9.72 8.16
C THR A 325 -29.45 -8.58 9.20
N LEU A 326 -30.32 -8.68 10.20
CA LEU A 326 -30.44 -7.73 11.32
C LEU A 326 -29.20 -7.76 12.24
N VAL A 327 -28.69 -8.94 12.58
CA VAL A 327 -27.47 -9.11 13.38
C VAL A 327 -26.25 -8.58 12.62
N TYR A 328 -26.20 -8.77 11.29
CA TYR A 328 -25.13 -8.26 10.44
C TYR A 328 -25.24 -6.74 10.16
N SER A 329 -26.44 -6.17 10.09
CA SER A 329 -26.67 -4.72 10.02
C SER A 329 -26.09 -3.97 11.24
N ARG A 330 -26.07 -4.62 12.42
CA ARG A 330 -25.42 -4.11 13.63
C ARG A 330 -23.98 -4.62 13.81
N ARG A 331 -23.36 -5.19 12.76
CA ARG A 331 -22.01 -5.78 12.80
C ARG A 331 -20.95 -4.81 13.25
N GLU A 332 -21.03 -3.51 12.97
CA GLU A 332 -20.05 -2.56 13.55
C GLU A 332 -20.18 -2.46 15.07
N GLY A 333 -21.40 -2.35 15.61
CA GLY A 333 -21.61 -2.31 17.06
C GLY A 333 -21.21 -3.63 17.74
N ILE A 334 -21.55 -4.77 17.13
CA ILE A 334 -21.23 -6.10 17.65
C ILE A 334 -19.75 -6.43 17.43
N MET A 335 -19.11 -6.04 16.32
CA MET A 335 -17.65 -6.19 16.14
C MET A 335 -16.88 -5.22 17.01
N THR A 336 -17.42 -4.07 17.39
CA THR A 336 -16.80 -3.17 18.36
C THR A 336 -16.88 -3.77 19.76
N PHE A 337 -18.01 -4.39 20.10
CA PHE A 337 -18.19 -5.16 21.34
C PHE A 337 -17.34 -6.43 21.37
N VAL A 338 -17.30 -7.21 20.29
CA VAL A 338 -16.49 -8.41 20.12
C VAL A 338 -15.01 -8.05 20.00
N LYS A 339 -14.61 -6.93 19.41
CA LYS A 339 -13.22 -6.42 19.51
C LYS A 339 -12.90 -6.03 20.96
N ARG A 340 -13.84 -5.45 21.70
CA ARG A 340 -13.68 -5.19 23.15
C ARG A 340 -13.50 -6.49 23.96
N VAL A 341 -14.22 -7.55 23.62
CA VAL A 341 -14.18 -8.86 24.31
C VAL A 341 -12.99 -9.72 23.82
N ARG A 342 -12.62 -9.66 22.55
CA ARG A 342 -11.54 -10.42 21.89
C ARG A 342 -10.17 -9.74 22.01
N CYS A 343 -10.12 -8.45 22.39
CA CYS A 343 -8.90 -7.78 22.87
C CYS A 343 -8.29 -8.43 24.12
N LYS A 344 -8.91 -9.48 24.68
CA LYS A 344 -8.33 -10.25 25.79
C LYS A 344 -7.46 -11.45 25.38
N ARG A 345 -7.13 -11.69 24.10
CA ARG A 345 -6.08 -12.68 23.75
C ARG A 345 -5.24 -12.33 22.52
N ILE A 346 -3.96 -12.07 22.83
CA ILE A 346 -2.75 -12.10 22.02
C ILE A 346 -2.78 -11.17 20.81
N THR A 347 -2.72 -9.87 21.09
CA THR A 347 -1.75 -9.04 20.36
C THR A 347 -0.45 -9.82 20.29
N VAL A 348 0.06 -10.07 19.08
CA VAL A 348 1.49 -10.37 18.93
C VAL A 348 2.19 -9.12 19.43
N GLU A 349 2.43 -9.10 20.74
CA GLU A 349 3.26 -8.11 21.39
C GLU A 349 4.61 -8.27 20.72
N VAL A 350 4.98 -7.32 19.86
CA VAL A 350 6.36 -7.14 19.44
C VAL A 350 7.09 -6.64 20.69
N ALA A 351 7.37 -7.59 21.56
CA ALA A 351 8.11 -7.43 22.78
C ALA A 351 9.57 -7.08 22.41
N ASN A 352 10.35 -6.51 23.33
CA ASN A 352 11.81 -6.42 23.09
C ASN A 352 12.29 -7.83 22.73
N GLY A 353 13.10 -7.97 21.69
CA GLY A 353 13.41 -9.28 21.13
C GLY A 353 14.90 -9.53 21.10
N ILE A 354 15.30 -10.78 21.28
CA ILE A 354 16.67 -11.22 21.04
C ILE A 354 16.95 -11.10 19.54
N ARG A 355 18.10 -10.51 19.19
CA ARG A 355 18.48 -10.26 17.80
C ARG A 355 19.74 -11.02 17.47
N CYS A 356 19.70 -11.70 16.35
CA CYS A 356 20.80 -12.49 15.81
C CYS A 356 21.14 -11.95 14.42
N SER A 357 22.42 -11.87 14.09
CA SER A 357 22.88 -11.47 12.76
C SER A 357 24.24 -12.08 12.44
N ILE A 358 24.43 -12.42 11.17
CA ILE A 358 25.72 -12.83 10.59
C ILE A 358 26.17 -11.68 9.70
N THR A 359 27.41 -11.24 9.89
CA THR A 359 28.02 -10.13 9.15
C THR A 359 29.27 -10.64 8.48
N ASP A 360 29.40 -10.38 7.18
CA ASP A 360 30.62 -10.71 6.43
C ASP A 360 31.68 -9.63 6.69
N LEU A 361 32.85 -10.05 7.19
CA LEU A 361 33.99 -9.16 7.42
C LEU A 361 35.08 -9.36 6.38
N SER A 362 34.82 -10.11 5.31
CA SER A 362 35.78 -10.36 4.23
C SER A 362 36.08 -9.06 3.45
N PRO A 363 37.35 -8.81 3.11
CA PRO A 363 37.70 -7.75 2.16
C PRO A 363 37.05 -8.00 0.79
N PRO A 364 36.72 -6.94 0.02
CA PRO A 364 36.99 -5.53 0.30
C PRO A 364 35.87 -4.83 1.10
N THR A 365 34.78 -5.53 1.43
CA THR A 365 33.55 -4.90 1.96
C THR A 365 33.48 -4.80 3.49
N THR A 366 34.52 -5.24 4.21
CA THR A 366 34.62 -5.23 5.67
C THR A 366 34.12 -3.92 6.32
N ARG A 367 34.42 -2.77 5.70
CA ARG A 367 34.06 -1.43 6.19
C ARG A 367 32.57 -1.22 6.40
N ILE A 368 31.72 -1.77 5.54
CA ILE A 368 30.27 -1.50 5.54
C ILE A 368 29.45 -2.56 6.28
N LEU A 369 30.13 -3.55 6.90
CA LEU A 369 29.52 -4.61 7.69
C LEU A 369 28.31 -5.28 6.98
N PRO A 370 28.46 -5.83 5.76
CA PRO A 370 27.35 -6.47 5.05
C PRO A 370 26.70 -7.55 5.91
N THR A 371 25.39 -7.40 6.15
CA THR A 371 24.64 -8.40 6.92
C THR A 371 24.19 -9.50 5.98
N VAL A 372 24.74 -10.71 6.16
CA VAL A 372 24.39 -11.90 5.37
C VAL A 372 23.06 -12.48 5.82
N TYR A 373 22.81 -12.47 7.13
CA TYR A 373 21.60 -13.01 7.72
C TYR A 373 21.23 -12.22 8.96
N SER A 374 19.94 -12.01 9.19
CA SER A 374 19.43 -11.35 10.39
C SER A 374 18.09 -11.95 10.79
N GLN A 375 17.94 -12.26 12.08
CA GLN A 375 16.68 -12.76 12.64
C GLN A 375 16.39 -12.09 13.99
N ARG A 376 15.11 -11.86 14.26
CA ARG A 376 14.63 -11.40 15.55
C ARG A 376 13.70 -12.44 16.16
N PHE A 377 14.00 -12.84 17.38
CA PHE A 377 13.14 -13.68 18.20
C PHE A 377 12.30 -12.79 19.12
N ASN A 378 10.97 -12.96 19.10
CA ASN A 378 10.04 -12.19 19.93
C ASN A 378 10.00 -12.71 21.38
N ILE A 379 11.16 -12.72 22.04
CA ILE A 379 11.32 -13.11 23.44
C ILE A 379 11.75 -11.87 24.22
N SER A 380 10.86 -11.31 25.03
CA SER A 380 11.18 -10.15 25.88
C SER A 380 11.69 -10.58 27.23
N LEU A 381 13.00 -10.48 27.36
CA LEU A 381 13.68 -10.69 28.64
C LEU A 381 13.24 -9.67 29.69
N TYR A 382 12.98 -8.42 29.30
CA TYR A 382 12.52 -7.41 30.25
C TYR A 382 11.15 -7.77 30.81
N ASP A 383 10.18 -8.04 29.94
CA ASP A 383 8.80 -8.33 30.37
C ASP A 383 8.72 -9.67 31.12
N ALA A 384 9.58 -10.64 30.79
CA ALA A 384 9.66 -11.94 31.48
C ALA A 384 10.13 -11.85 32.94
N GLN A 385 10.66 -10.70 33.38
CA GLN A 385 11.17 -10.48 34.72
C GLN A 385 10.19 -9.73 35.62
N TYR A 386 8.97 -9.47 35.16
CA TYR A 386 7.94 -8.82 35.97
C TYR A 386 6.68 -9.66 35.99
N ASP A 387 6.12 -9.86 37.18
CA ASP A 387 4.84 -10.54 37.33
C ASP A 387 3.72 -9.66 36.74
N SER A 388 2.93 -10.22 35.83
CA SER A 388 1.92 -9.46 35.08
C SER A 388 0.77 -8.91 35.93
N LYS A 389 0.57 -9.44 37.14
CA LYS A 389 -0.53 -9.03 38.03
C LYS A 389 -0.06 -8.02 39.08
N THR A 390 1.10 -8.25 39.66
CA THR A 390 1.64 -7.48 40.78
C THR A 390 2.67 -6.44 40.34
N GLY A 391 3.25 -6.57 39.15
CA GLY A 391 4.33 -5.72 38.65
C GLY A 391 5.65 -5.90 39.41
N LYS A 392 5.73 -6.84 40.36
CA LYS A 392 6.95 -7.12 41.11
C LYS A 392 7.96 -7.85 40.23
N GLN A 393 9.23 -7.56 40.44
CA GLN A 393 10.30 -8.24 39.73
C GLN A 393 10.37 -9.71 40.18
N ILE A 394 10.48 -10.62 39.21
CA ILE A 394 10.60 -12.07 39.41
C ILE A 394 11.83 -12.59 38.66
N PRO A 395 12.41 -13.73 39.09
CA PRO A 395 13.45 -14.41 38.31
C PRO A 395 12.96 -14.77 36.91
N ILE A 396 13.85 -14.77 35.92
CA ILE A 396 13.54 -15.19 34.55
C ILE A 396 13.02 -16.64 34.60
N PRO A 397 11.77 -16.91 34.17
CA PRO A 397 11.19 -18.24 34.28
C PRO A 397 11.94 -19.26 33.44
N ARG A 398 12.08 -20.50 33.95
CA ARG A 398 12.81 -21.58 33.26
C ARG A 398 12.34 -21.82 31.81
N LYS A 399 11.03 -21.68 31.55
CA LYS A 399 10.45 -21.76 30.20
C LYS A 399 11.03 -20.70 29.25
N VAL A 400 11.25 -19.48 29.74
CA VAL A 400 11.86 -18.38 28.97
C VAL A 400 13.34 -18.67 28.74
N ILE A 401 14.06 -19.13 29.77
CA ILE A 401 15.48 -19.54 29.63
C ILE A 401 15.62 -20.61 28.53
N ASN A 402 14.79 -21.66 28.57
CA ASN A 402 14.80 -22.73 27.56
C ASN A 402 14.47 -22.19 26.16
N ALA A 403 13.54 -21.24 26.03
CA ALA A 403 13.21 -20.61 24.76
C ALA A 403 14.37 -19.79 24.19
N VAL A 404 15.11 -19.08 25.05
CA VAL A 404 16.33 -18.34 24.65
C VAL A 404 17.42 -19.30 24.18
N VAL A 405 17.69 -20.36 24.94
CA VAL A 405 18.66 -21.40 24.56
C VAL A 405 18.28 -22.02 23.22
N ALA A 406 17.02 -22.39 23.02
CA ALA A 406 16.54 -22.94 21.76
C ALA A 406 16.70 -21.95 20.58
N ALA A 407 16.45 -20.66 20.80
CA ALA A 407 16.66 -19.63 19.78
C ALA A 407 18.14 -19.49 19.39
N ILE A 408 19.05 -19.52 20.37
CA ILE A 408 20.50 -19.45 20.12
C ILE A 408 20.97 -20.71 19.38
N LEU A 409 20.56 -21.91 19.82
CA LEU A 409 20.92 -23.17 19.15
C LEU A 409 20.44 -23.20 17.69
N ARG A 410 19.21 -22.75 17.41
CA ARG A 410 18.71 -22.61 16.02
C ARG A 410 19.56 -21.64 15.22
N PHE A 411 19.98 -20.53 15.81
CA PHE A 411 20.85 -19.58 15.13
C PHE A 411 22.25 -20.15 14.90
N GLN A 412 22.79 -20.98 15.80
CA GLN A 412 24.06 -21.68 15.59
C GLN A 412 24.01 -22.64 14.39
N ILE A 413 22.87 -23.30 14.14
CA ILE A 413 22.68 -24.11 12.92
C ILE A 413 22.86 -23.25 11.67
N VAL A 414 22.20 -22.08 11.62
CA VAL A 414 22.35 -21.14 10.50
C VAL A 414 23.80 -20.65 10.37
N CYS A 415 24.46 -20.35 11.49
CA CYS A 415 25.88 -19.99 11.48
C CYS A 415 26.76 -21.09 10.88
N LEU A 416 26.49 -22.36 11.19
CA LEU A 416 27.24 -23.50 10.64
C LEU A 416 26.97 -23.66 9.14
N GLU A 417 25.72 -23.54 8.69
CA GLU A 417 25.35 -23.61 7.27
C GLU A 417 26.01 -22.50 6.44
N VAL A 418 26.15 -21.30 7.00
CA VAL A 418 26.84 -20.17 6.36
C VAL A 418 28.37 -20.31 6.44
N GLY A 419 28.90 -21.21 7.26
CA GLY A 419 30.34 -21.42 7.43
C GLY A 419 31.01 -20.47 8.43
N VAL A 420 30.26 -19.92 9.39
CA VAL A 420 30.79 -19.04 10.44
C VAL A 420 31.67 -19.85 11.42
N PRO A 421 32.95 -19.48 11.62
CA PRO A 421 33.80 -20.16 12.60
C PRO A 421 33.26 -20.01 14.03
N ALA A 422 33.33 -21.08 14.83
CA ALA A 422 32.85 -21.06 16.21
C ALA A 422 33.50 -19.96 17.07
N SER A 423 34.78 -19.63 16.81
CA SER A 423 35.52 -18.56 17.49
C SER A 423 35.01 -17.15 17.19
N GLN A 424 34.21 -16.98 16.14
CA GLN A 424 33.61 -15.69 15.74
C GLN A 424 32.17 -15.53 16.25
N MET A 425 31.60 -16.54 16.92
CA MET A 425 30.28 -16.43 17.53
C MET A 425 30.37 -15.68 18.86
N LEU A 426 29.60 -14.59 19.00
CA LEU A 426 29.58 -13.75 20.19
C LEU A 426 28.14 -13.53 20.64
N ILE A 427 27.85 -13.77 21.91
CA ILE A 427 26.59 -13.38 22.55
C ILE A 427 26.84 -12.14 23.40
N ILE A 428 26.10 -11.08 23.14
CA ILE A 428 26.17 -9.83 23.91
C ILE A 428 24.91 -9.71 24.76
N ALA A 429 25.08 -9.56 26.07
CA ALA A 429 23.99 -9.38 27.04
C ALA A 429 24.02 -7.94 27.60
N THR A 430 22.86 -7.30 27.65
CA THR A 430 22.70 -5.90 28.06
C THR A 430 21.83 -5.74 29.31
N GLU A 431 21.23 -4.57 29.52
CA GLU A 431 20.50 -4.17 30.73
C GLU A 431 19.54 -5.22 31.29
N ALA A 432 18.68 -5.79 30.44
CA ALA A 432 17.68 -6.77 30.89
C ALA A 432 18.34 -8.01 31.50
N THR A 433 19.52 -8.41 31.04
CA THR A 433 20.23 -9.55 31.63
C THR A 433 20.95 -9.13 32.91
N ARG A 434 21.58 -7.94 32.94
CA ARG A 434 22.27 -7.41 34.13
C ARG A 434 21.36 -7.27 35.34
N LYS A 435 20.12 -6.80 35.14
CA LYS A 435 19.16 -6.53 36.21
C LYS A 435 18.38 -7.76 36.70
N ALA A 436 18.53 -8.91 36.05
CA ALA A 436 17.78 -10.10 36.38
C ALA A 436 18.18 -10.68 37.74
N ILE A 437 17.19 -11.03 38.57
CA ILE A 437 17.40 -11.63 39.89
C ILE A 437 18.27 -12.90 39.79
N ASN A 438 18.01 -13.74 38.78
CA ASN A 438 18.78 -14.96 38.50
C ASN A 438 19.72 -14.79 37.30
N SER A 439 20.34 -13.61 37.13
CA SER A 439 21.25 -13.32 36.01
C SER A 439 22.38 -14.35 35.87
N GLU A 440 23.03 -14.72 36.97
CA GLU A 440 24.13 -15.70 36.95
C GLU A 440 23.68 -17.08 36.48
N GLU A 441 22.54 -17.56 36.99
CA GLU A 441 21.95 -18.85 36.58
C GLU A 441 21.61 -18.83 35.09
N PHE A 442 21.01 -17.74 34.61
CA PHE A 442 20.62 -17.56 33.22
C PHE A 442 21.83 -17.57 32.29
N VAL A 443 22.88 -16.80 32.62
CA VAL A 443 24.12 -16.72 31.83
C VAL A 443 24.84 -18.07 31.81
N LYS A 444 25.03 -18.70 32.97
CA LYS A 444 25.65 -20.04 33.07
C LYS A 444 24.87 -21.08 32.27
N THR A 445 23.54 -21.04 32.32
CA THR A 445 22.70 -21.97 31.55
C THR A 445 22.89 -21.79 30.04
N ILE A 446 22.96 -20.56 29.55
CA ILE A 446 23.24 -20.29 28.13
C ILE A 446 24.63 -20.83 27.76
N GLN A 447 25.68 -20.46 28.50
CA GLN A 447 27.05 -20.86 28.19
C GLN A 447 27.22 -22.39 28.20
N ASN A 448 26.64 -23.08 29.18
CA ASN A 448 26.74 -24.55 29.29
C ASN A 448 26.00 -25.28 28.17
N ARG A 449 24.91 -24.68 27.64
CA ARG A 449 24.07 -25.32 26.60
C ARG A 449 24.51 -24.98 25.18
N THR A 450 25.09 -23.80 24.95
CA THR A 450 25.45 -23.32 23.62
C THR A 450 26.95 -23.37 23.36
N HIS A 451 27.76 -23.51 24.41
CA HIS A 451 29.23 -23.42 24.39
C HIS A 451 29.77 -22.11 23.80
N VAL A 452 28.94 -21.06 23.76
CA VAL A 452 29.34 -19.72 23.29
C VAL A 452 29.50 -18.79 24.49
N ARG A 453 30.57 -18.00 24.46
CA ARG A 453 30.83 -16.98 25.50
C ARG A 453 29.74 -15.90 25.48
N VAL A 454 29.16 -15.63 26.64
CA VAL A 454 28.25 -14.51 26.86
C VAL A 454 29.06 -13.34 27.43
N LEU A 455 29.15 -12.25 26.67
CA LEU A 455 29.75 -10.99 27.10
C LEU A 455 28.66 -10.12 27.73
N MET A 456 28.72 -9.93 29.04
CA MET A 456 27.88 -8.98 29.75
C MET A 456 28.48 -7.58 29.58
N LEU A 457 27.83 -6.70 28.82
CA LEU A 457 28.31 -5.33 28.66
C LEU A 457 27.97 -4.51 29.90
N PRO A 458 28.91 -3.75 30.48
CA PRO A 458 28.63 -2.68 31.43
C PRO A 458 27.65 -1.61 30.88
N LYS A 459 27.04 -0.81 31.76
CA LYS A 459 26.01 0.18 31.39
C LYS A 459 26.59 1.33 30.56
N ASP A 460 27.74 1.82 30.99
CA ASP A 460 28.57 2.84 30.36
C ASP A 460 29.17 2.34 29.04
N GLU A 461 29.67 1.11 29.01
CA GLU A 461 30.21 0.49 27.79
C GLU A 461 29.13 0.22 26.74
N GLU A 462 27.89 -0.10 27.13
CA GLU A 462 26.77 -0.31 26.19
C GLU A 462 26.52 0.94 25.31
N GLY A 463 26.51 2.14 25.90
CA GLY A 463 26.34 3.38 25.12
C GLY A 463 27.59 3.75 24.32
N VAL A 464 28.79 3.41 24.81
CA VAL A 464 30.03 3.51 24.03
C VAL A 464 29.93 2.63 22.78
N VAL A 465 29.65 1.33 22.93
CA VAL A 465 29.53 0.39 21.81
C VAL A 465 28.38 0.80 20.87
N GLY A 466 27.28 1.33 21.40
CA GLY A 466 26.21 1.95 20.60
C GLY A 466 26.71 3.11 19.74
N ALA A 467 27.53 4.00 20.30
CA ALA A 467 28.15 5.12 19.57
C ALA A 467 29.13 4.63 18.49
N TRP A 468 29.90 3.57 18.75
CA TRP A 468 30.70 2.90 17.72
C TRP A 468 29.83 2.32 16.59
N GLY A 469 28.65 1.81 16.93
CA GLY A 469 27.66 1.37 15.94
C GLY A 469 27.15 2.51 15.07
N ILE A 470 26.90 3.67 15.67
CA ILE A 470 26.57 4.90 14.94
C ILE A 470 27.73 5.28 14.00
N ALA A 471 28.96 5.35 14.50
CA ALA A 471 30.15 5.71 13.70
C ALA A 471 30.39 4.76 12.51
N SER A 472 30.01 3.49 12.63
CA SER A 472 30.12 2.55 11.50
C SER A 472 29.32 3.01 10.26
N GLY A 473 28.32 3.87 10.45
CA GLY A 473 27.52 4.45 9.38
C GLY A 473 28.06 5.75 8.78
N PHE A 474 29.25 6.24 9.14
CA PHE A 474 29.73 7.53 8.62
C PHE A 474 31.22 7.47 8.32
N SER A 475 31.66 8.14 7.25
CA SER A 475 33.08 8.38 6.99
C SER A 475 33.66 9.33 8.05
N ASP A 476 33.00 10.47 8.22
CA ASP A 476 33.25 11.45 9.26
C ASP A 476 31.97 11.71 10.08
N ILE A 477 32.12 11.82 11.40
CA ILE A 477 31.00 12.11 12.31
C ILE A 477 31.46 13.07 13.39
N GLU A 478 30.68 14.11 13.67
CA GLU A 478 30.98 15.10 14.71
C GLU A 478 29.66 15.57 15.35
N GLY A 479 29.41 15.20 16.61
CA GLY A 479 28.22 15.65 17.32
C GLY A 479 27.85 14.79 18.52
N LEU A 480 26.56 14.73 18.82
CA LEU A 480 26.04 13.97 19.96
C LEU A 480 25.45 12.64 19.50
N ALA A 481 25.93 11.54 20.04
CA ALA A 481 25.39 10.20 19.83
C ALA A 481 24.36 9.88 20.92
N ILE A 482 23.14 9.55 20.50
CA ILE A 482 22.03 9.28 21.40
C ILE A 482 21.31 7.98 21.01
N ASP A 483 21.24 7.03 21.93
CA ASP A 483 20.49 5.78 21.75
C ASP A 483 19.24 5.76 22.65
N LEU A 484 18.06 5.61 22.05
CA LEU A 484 16.79 5.48 22.76
C LEU A 484 16.26 4.04 22.75
N GLY A 485 16.53 3.36 23.85
CA GLY A 485 16.04 2.03 24.18
C GLY A 485 14.60 2.01 24.72
N GLY A 486 14.21 0.86 25.26
CA GLY A 486 12.91 0.69 25.93
C GLY A 486 12.91 1.19 27.37
N GLY A 487 13.92 0.81 28.16
CA GLY A 487 14.06 1.16 29.58
C GLY A 487 14.94 2.39 29.84
N SER A 488 16.00 2.58 29.05
CA SER A 488 16.95 3.68 29.19
C SER A 488 17.18 4.46 27.89
N MET A 489 17.84 5.60 28.05
CA MET A 489 18.45 6.40 26.98
C MET A 489 19.93 6.59 27.30
N GLN A 490 20.82 6.48 26.31
CA GLN A 490 22.25 6.73 26.44
C GLN A 490 22.64 7.97 25.64
N MET A 491 23.58 8.76 26.16
CA MET A 491 24.11 9.96 25.52
C MET A 491 25.63 10.05 25.68
N THR A 492 26.32 10.39 24.60
CA THR A 492 27.75 10.77 24.60
C THR A 492 28.03 11.71 23.43
N TRP A 493 29.21 12.32 23.38
CA TRP A 493 29.69 12.98 22.16
C TRP A 493 30.54 12.01 21.35
N ILE A 494 30.60 12.23 20.04
CA ILE A 494 31.39 11.42 19.12
C ILE A 494 32.06 12.28 18.06
N VAL A 495 33.34 11.99 17.82
CA VAL A 495 34.15 12.55 16.74
C VAL A 495 34.84 11.39 16.03
N SER A 496 34.61 11.23 14.73
CA SER A 496 35.35 10.29 13.90
C SER A 496 35.94 11.02 12.72
N HIS A 497 37.26 10.92 12.57
CA HIS A 497 37.97 11.43 11.40
C HIS A 497 39.03 10.43 10.96
N ALA A 498 39.12 10.16 9.65
CA ALA A 498 40.08 9.21 9.10
C ALA A 498 40.12 7.87 9.87
N GLY A 499 38.94 7.36 10.27
CA GLY A 499 38.79 6.10 10.99
C GLY A 499 39.19 6.14 12.48
N ASP A 500 39.74 7.23 13.00
CA ASP A 500 39.95 7.44 14.44
C ASP A 500 38.64 7.89 15.08
N VAL A 501 38.10 7.07 16.00
CA VAL A 501 36.83 7.31 16.68
C VAL A 501 37.11 7.70 18.11
N ARG A 502 36.80 8.94 18.45
CA ARG A 502 36.90 9.53 19.78
C ARG A 502 35.52 9.76 20.36
N ILE A 503 35.39 9.45 21.63
CA ILE A 503 34.20 9.60 22.47
C ILE A 503 34.64 10.07 23.85
N SER A 504 33.70 10.47 24.71
CA SER A 504 34.02 10.89 26.07
C SER A 504 34.85 9.84 26.82
N SER A 505 35.89 10.29 27.53
CA SER A 505 36.70 9.46 28.43
C SER A 505 35.86 8.86 29.57
N LYS A 506 34.76 9.53 29.94
CA LYS A 506 33.75 9.07 30.91
C LYS A 506 32.76 8.07 30.30
N GLY A 507 32.92 7.72 29.02
CA GLY A 507 32.08 6.76 28.31
C GLY A 507 30.74 7.37 27.85
N SER A 508 29.64 6.83 28.37
CA SER A 508 28.29 7.31 28.04
C SER A 508 27.46 7.47 29.31
N ILE A 509 26.64 8.53 29.34
CA ILE A 509 25.69 8.75 30.43
C ILE A 509 24.38 8.08 30.08
N SER A 510 23.86 7.29 31.01
CA SER A 510 22.62 6.53 30.82
C SER A 510 21.53 7.03 31.75
N PHE A 511 20.47 7.55 31.14
CA PHE A 511 19.28 8.07 31.80
C PHE A 511 18.16 7.02 31.84
N PRO A 512 17.30 7.05 32.88
CA PRO A 512 16.12 6.18 32.98
C PRO A 512 14.96 6.66 32.08
N TYR A 513 15.26 7.17 30.89
CA TYR A 513 14.33 7.85 29.98
C TYR A 513 14.06 7.06 28.70
N GLY A 514 14.05 5.73 28.79
CA GLY A 514 13.67 4.88 27.67
C GLY A 514 12.23 5.13 27.21
N ALA A 515 11.92 4.82 25.95
CA ALA A 515 10.61 5.14 25.38
C ALA A 515 9.44 4.53 26.16
N ALA A 516 9.56 3.29 26.66
CA ALA A 516 8.53 2.65 27.47
C ALA A 516 8.52 3.15 28.91
N ALA A 517 9.71 3.36 29.50
CA ALA A 517 9.85 3.89 30.86
C ALA A 517 9.24 5.30 30.98
N LEU A 518 9.47 6.17 29.99
CA LEU A 518 8.85 7.49 29.92
C LEU A 518 7.33 7.42 29.76
N THR A 519 6.82 6.48 28.95
CA THR A 519 5.36 6.28 28.85
C THR A 519 4.76 5.95 30.21
N GLN A 520 5.31 4.97 30.91
CA GLN A 520 4.83 4.58 32.24
C GLN A 520 4.96 5.72 33.27
N LYS A 521 6.08 6.44 33.26
CA LYS A 521 6.29 7.58 34.16
C LYS A 521 5.29 8.70 33.90
N LEU A 522 5.04 9.05 32.64
CA LEU A 522 4.07 10.09 32.28
C LEU A 522 2.64 9.68 32.63
N GLU A 523 2.27 8.41 32.41
CA GLU A 523 0.97 7.86 32.84
C GLU A 523 0.81 7.93 34.36
N ALA A 524 1.84 7.54 35.12
CA ALA A 524 1.83 7.61 36.58
C ALA A 524 1.72 9.06 37.09
N LEU A 525 2.32 10.03 36.41
CA LEU A 525 2.20 11.45 36.77
C LEU A 525 0.80 12.02 36.52
N THR A 526 -0.01 11.38 35.67
CA THR A 526 -1.40 11.78 35.36
C THR A 526 -2.46 11.01 36.13
N LYS A 527 -2.13 9.81 36.64
CA LYS A 527 -3.12 8.90 37.21
C LYS A 527 -3.69 9.45 38.52
N GLY A 528 -5.01 9.66 38.55
CA GLY A 528 -5.74 10.09 39.75
C GLY A 528 -5.54 11.54 40.14
N LYS A 529 -5.03 12.38 39.24
CA LYS A 529 -4.84 13.83 39.43
C LYS A 529 -5.77 14.62 38.53
N ASP A 530 -6.12 15.84 38.93
CA ASP A 530 -6.80 16.79 38.04
C ASP A 530 -5.86 17.30 36.92
N GLU A 531 -6.40 18.05 35.96
CA GLU A 531 -5.63 18.52 34.80
C GLU A 531 -4.48 19.47 35.19
N ASP A 532 -4.69 20.34 36.17
CA ASP A 532 -3.71 21.35 36.61
C ASP A 532 -2.58 20.72 37.42
N GLU A 533 -2.91 19.79 38.33
CA GLU A 533 -1.95 18.99 39.08
C GLU A 533 -1.12 18.10 38.16
N ALA A 534 -1.76 17.46 37.17
CA ALA A 534 -1.07 16.66 36.18
C ALA A 534 -0.13 17.50 35.30
N ALA A 535 -0.55 18.72 34.92
CA ALA A 535 0.28 19.65 34.17
C ALA A 535 1.49 20.12 34.99
N LYS A 536 1.29 20.53 36.25
CA LYS A 536 2.36 20.90 37.18
C LYS A 536 3.35 19.75 37.39
N ALA A 537 2.86 18.53 37.60
CA ALA A 537 3.70 17.36 37.80
C ALA A 537 4.55 17.01 36.55
N LYS A 538 3.98 17.16 35.34
CA LYS A 538 4.71 17.00 34.08
C LYS A 538 5.78 18.08 33.90
N GLU A 539 5.49 19.32 34.29
CA GLU A 539 6.46 20.42 34.15
C GLU A 539 7.59 20.30 35.18
N GLN A 540 7.31 19.92 36.42
CA GLN A 540 8.34 19.57 37.41
C GLN A 540 9.25 18.45 36.89
N PHE A 541 8.67 17.38 36.34
CA PHE A 541 9.45 16.31 35.73
C PHE A 541 10.27 16.79 34.52
N ARG A 542 9.73 17.72 33.71
CA ARG A 542 10.47 18.35 32.61
C ARG A 542 11.70 19.11 33.11
N GLN A 543 11.55 19.89 34.18
CA GLN A 543 12.64 20.64 34.81
C GLN A 543 13.69 19.70 35.39
N GLU A 544 13.26 18.62 36.05
CA GLU A 544 14.15 17.56 36.54
C GLU A 544 14.99 16.98 35.39
N MET A 545 14.34 16.52 34.31
CA MET A 545 15.05 15.98 33.13
C MET A 545 16.01 17.00 32.53
N THR A 546 15.59 18.26 32.40
CA THR A 546 16.43 19.35 31.86
C THR A 546 17.68 19.54 32.73
N SER A 547 17.54 19.53 34.06
CA SER A 547 18.67 19.64 34.99
C SER A 547 19.63 18.45 34.89
N GLN A 548 19.11 17.23 34.67
CA GLN A 548 19.92 16.04 34.50
C GLN A 548 20.70 16.07 33.19
N PHE A 549 20.09 16.52 32.10
CA PHE A 549 20.79 16.70 30.83
C PHE A 549 21.86 17.78 30.88
N ARG A 550 21.65 18.88 31.62
CA ARG A 550 22.67 19.92 31.82
C ARG A 550 23.85 19.42 32.66
N ARG A 551 23.60 18.66 33.73
CA ARG A 551 24.68 18.01 34.48
C ARG A 551 25.47 17.03 33.61
N ALA A 552 24.75 16.21 32.84
CA ALA A 552 25.39 15.29 31.90
C ALA A 552 26.21 15.99 30.82
N TRP A 553 25.81 17.20 30.41
CA TRP A 553 26.59 18.04 29.51
C TRP A 553 27.96 18.40 30.10
N GLU A 554 27.98 18.81 31.36
CA GLU A 554 29.19 19.14 32.12
C GLU A 554 30.07 17.90 32.32
N ASP A 555 29.46 16.78 32.74
CA ASP A 555 30.15 15.52 33.03
C ASP A 555 30.78 14.88 31.78
N LEU A 556 30.18 15.04 30.60
CA LEU A 556 30.70 14.42 29.37
C LEU A 556 31.95 15.10 28.81
N GLU A 557 32.35 16.26 29.36
CA GLU A 557 33.53 17.02 28.92
C GLU A 557 33.54 17.23 27.40
N ILE A 558 32.47 17.85 26.88
CA ILE A 558 32.29 18.01 25.42
C ILE A 558 33.41 18.88 24.84
N PRO A 559 34.11 18.43 23.78
CA PRO A 559 35.20 19.19 23.17
C PRO A 559 34.78 20.59 22.73
N GLU A 560 35.61 21.59 23.03
CA GLU A 560 35.36 23.00 22.65
C GLU A 560 35.15 23.16 21.13
N GLN A 561 35.87 22.38 20.32
CA GLN A 561 35.68 22.34 18.87
C GLN A 561 34.24 22.01 18.45
N LEU A 562 33.56 21.08 19.13
CA LEU A 562 32.16 20.75 18.84
C LEU A 562 31.22 21.89 19.26
N VAL A 563 31.53 22.55 20.38
CA VAL A 563 30.77 23.71 20.87
C VAL A 563 30.88 24.88 19.90
N ASP A 564 32.09 25.20 19.44
CA ASP A 564 32.31 26.31 18.50
C ASP A 564 31.72 26.04 17.13
N LYS A 565 31.78 24.79 16.66
CA LYS A 565 31.06 24.37 15.45
C LYS A 565 29.56 24.55 15.61
N ALA A 566 28.97 24.13 16.72
CA ALA A 566 27.55 24.32 16.99
C ALA A 566 27.15 25.80 17.06
N LYS A 567 27.98 26.67 17.67
CA LYS A 567 27.76 28.12 17.67
C LYS A 567 27.76 28.69 16.24
N LYS A 568 28.74 28.29 15.43
CA LYS A 568 28.89 28.77 14.04
C LYS A 568 27.78 28.28 13.13
N GLU A 569 27.34 27.05 13.32
CA GLU A 569 26.36 26.38 12.44
C GLU A 569 24.92 26.49 12.93
N GLY A 570 24.68 27.05 14.12
CA GLY A 570 23.34 27.28 14.67
C GLY A 570 22.72 26.08 15.41
N GLY A 571 23.54 25.16 15.91
CA GLY A 571 23.13 24.02 16.73
C GLY A 571 24.00 22.78 16.54
N PHE A 572 23.79 21.77 17.39
CA PHE A 572 24.50 20.49 17.34
C PHE A 572 23.87 19.52 16.31
N GLN A 573 24.72 18.72 15.68
CA GLN A 573 24.29 17.53 14.94
C GLN A 573 23.99 16.41 15.93
N LEU A 574 22.79 15.82 15.83
CA LEU A 574 22.39 14.65 16.62
C LEU A 574 22.46 13.39 15.77
N TYR A 575 23.06 12.34 16.31
CA TYR A 575 23.11 11.02 15.70
C TYR A 575 22.30 10.05 16.55
N LEU A 576 21.13 9.69 16.03
CA LEU A 576 20.09 9.02 16.78
C LEU A 576 20.00 7.54 16.42
N SER A 577 20.15 6.67 17.42
CA SER A 577 19.91 5.24 17.29
C SER A 577 18.82 4.77 18.25
N GLY A 578 18.57 3.47 18.27
CA GLY A 578 17.54 2.90 19.13
C GLY A 578 16.17 2.88 18.49
N GLY A 579 15.33 1.97 18.95
CA GLY A 579 14.04 1.76 18.30
C GLY A 579 13.05 2.90 18.55
N GLY A 580 13.22 3.69 19.61
CA GLY A 580 12.38 4.85 19.88
C GLY A 580 12.59 5.93 18.81
N PHE A 581 13.85 6.32 18.58
CA PHE A 581 14.17 7.27 17.53
C PHE A 581 13.97 6.72 16.12
N ARG A 582 14.17 5.42 15.86
CA ARG A 582 13.78 4.85 14.56
C ARG A 582 12.28 4.98 14.29
N GLY A 583 11.43 4.76 15.30
CA GLY A 583 9.98 5.00 15.18
C GLY A 583 9.67 6.46 14.87
N TRP A 584 10.34 7.39 15.56
CA TRP A 584 10.24 8.82 15.30
C TRP A 584 10.68 9.22 13.88
N GLY A 585 11.80 8.67 13.40
CA GLY A 585 12.30 8.92 12.05
C GLY A 585 11.40 8.34 10.96
N TYR A 586 10.78 7.17 11.17
CA TYR A 586 9.79 6.65 10.23
C TYR A 586 8.50 7.47 10.20
N LEU A 587 8.09 8.07 11.33
CA LEU A 587 6.97 9.03 11.35
C LEU A 587 7.30 10.30 10.54
N LEU A 588 8.51 10.81 10.67
CA LEU A 588 8.99 11.96 9.88
C LEU A 588 9.06 11.62 8.39
N LEU A 589 9.62 10.47 8.03
CA LEU A 589 9.63 9.96 6.65
C LEU A 589 8.21 9.88 6.07
N TYR A 590 7.29 9.25 6.81
CA TYR A 590 5.88 9.16 6.41
C TYR A 590 5.26 10.55 6.23
N LEU A 591 5.51 11.47 7.17
CA LEU A 591 5.02 12.84 7.11
C LEU A 591 5.49 13.57 5.85
N HIS A 592 6.77 13.42 5.49
CA HIS A 592 7.32 14.04 4.28
C HIS A 592 6.62 13.44 3.06
N GLN A 593 6.47 12.10 3.00
CA GLN A 593 5.81 11.41 1.91
C GLN A 593 4.35 11.84 1.68
N ILE A 594 3.58 12.15 2.72
CA ILE A 594 2.16 12.55 2.59
C ILE A 594 1.94 14.05 2.37
N ARG A 595 2.88 14.92 2.76
CA ARG A 595 2.73 16.39 2.66
C ARG A 595 2.98 16.96 1.26
N GLY A 596 3.01 16.10 0.24
CA GLY A 596 3.36 16.47 -1.13
C GLY A 596 4.87 16.58 -1.39
N GLU A 597 5.69 16.40 -0.35
CA GLU A 597 7.14 16.22 -0.46
C GLU A 597 7.44 14.73 -0.62
N TYR A 598 7.10 14.13 -1.76
CA TYR A 598 7.24 12.70 -2.07
C TYR A 598 8.65 12.13 -1.76
N TYR A 599 8.97 11.88 -0.50
CA TYR A 599 10.32 11.53 -0.07
C TYR A 599 10.66 10.14 -0.62
N PRO A 600 11.65 10.01 -1.51
CA PRO A 600 11.79 8.84 -2.38
C PRO A 600 12.39 7.61 -1.69
N ILE A 601 13.06 7.78 -0.55
CA ILE A 601 13.84 6.73 0.08
C ILE A 601 13.18 6.35 1.42
N SER A 602 12.63 5.14 1.49
CA SER A 602 11.95 4.59 2.68
C SER A 602 12.89 3.85 3.65
N ILE A 603 14.20 4.03 3.48
CA ILE A 603 15.24 3.48 4.37
C ILE A 603 15.48 4.49 5.50
N ILE A 604 15.62 4.03 6.75
CA ILE A 604 15.91 4.94 7.87
C ILE A 604 17.38 5.35 7.93
N ASN A 605 18.27 4.46 7.50
CA ASN A 605 19.71 4.68 7.51
C ASN A 605 20.11 5.76 6.50
N GLY A 606 20.71 6.84 6.99
CA GLY A 606 21.10 7.98 6.17
C GLY A 606 19.99 9.03 5.99
N TYR A 607 18.82 8.82 6.64
CA TYR A 607 17.78 9.83 6.74
C TYR A 607 18.20 10.93 7.72
N THR A 608 17.99 12.18 7.32
CA THR A 608 18.30 13.37 8.12
C THR A 608 17.07 14.27 8.15
N ALA A 609 16.71 14.77 9.33
CA ALA A 609 15.66 15.75 9.51
C ALA A 609 16.25 17.04 10.09
N GLY A 610 15.90 18.19 9.50
CA GLY A 610 16.29 19.49 10.05
C GLY A 610 15.56 19.80 11.35
N LYS A 611 16.10 20.75 12.12
CA LYS A 611 15.53 21.25 13.38
C LYS A 611 14.01 21.42 13.34
N LYS A 612 13.50 22.14 12.34
CA LYS A 612 12.09 22.50 12.20
C LYS A 612 11.17 21.27 12.18
N ASP A 613 11.57 20.21 11.49
CA ASP A 613 10.76 19.00 11.37
C ASP A 613 10.96 18.09 12.58
N PHE A 614 12.22 17.94 13.03
CA PHE A 614 12.55 17.11 14.19
C PHE A 614 11.86 17.58 15.48
N GLU A 615 11.82 18.90 15.71
CA GLU A 615 11.20 19.52 16.88
C GLU A 615 9.68 19.71 16.74
N ASN A 616 9.07 19.38 15.59
CA ASN A 616 7.63 19.52 15.35
C ASN A 616 6.80 18.40 16.01
N THR A 617 6.88 18.33 17.34
CA THR A 617 6.35 17.23 18.12
C THR A 617 4.82 17.15 18.12
N GLU A 618 4.12 18.28 17.98
CA GLU A 618 2.65 18.33 17.89
C GLU A 618 2.11 17.69 16.62
N VAL A 619 2.74 17.97 15.47
CA VAL A 619 2.34 17.36 14.19
C VAL A 619 2.53 15.85 14.25
N LEU A 620 3.66 15.37 14.75
CA LEU A 620 3.94 13.93 14.79
C LEU A 620 3.03 13.19 15.76
N LYS A 621 2.63 13.82 16.88
CA LYS A 621 1.58 13.29 17.76
C LYS A 621 0.24 13.16 17.03
N LYS A 622 -0.17 14.17 16.27
CA LYS A 622 -1.41 14.12 15.46
C LYS A 622 -1.34 13.01 14.41
N VAL A 623 -0.24 12.94 13.65
CA VAL A 623 -0.02 11.89 12.63
C VAL A 623 -0.09 10.49 13.25
N ALA A 624 0.55 10.31 14.41
CA ALA A 624 0.49 9.04 15.13
C ALA A 624 -0.91 8.70 15.66
N GLN A 625 -1.81 9.66 15.82
CA GLN A 625 -3.19 9.41 16.24
C GLN A 625 -4.13 9.20 15.05
N THR A 626 -3.94 9.93 13.95
CA THR A 626 -4.90 9.97 12.83
C THR A 626 -4.58 9.00 11.71
N ALA A 627 -3.31 8.63 11.50
CA ALA A 627 -2.96 7.72 10.41
C ALA A 627 -3.34 6.27 10.77
N ASN A 628 -4.06 5.60 9.86
CA ASN A 628 -4.47 4.20 10.01
C ASN A 628 -3.24 3.27 10.10
N ASP A 629 -2.36 3.35 9.11
CA ASP A 629 -1.10 2.60 9.08
C ASP A 629 0.06 3.54 8.76
N ILE A 630 1.21 3.23 9.34
CA ILE A 630 2.45 4.00 9.17
C ILE A 630 3.57 2.99 8.96
N PHE A 631 4.20 3.06 7.78
CA PHE A 631 5.23 2.13 7.37
C PHE A 631 6.31 1.97 8.46
N ARG A 632 6.58 0.71 8.85
CA ARG A 632 7.58 0.32 9.87
C ARG A 632 7.33 0.88 11.30
N VAL A 633 6.16 1.44 11.58
CA VAL A 633 5.79 1.91 12.93
C VAL A 633 4.62 1.08 13.47
N SER A 634 4.92 0.17 14.42
CA SER A 634 3.89 -0.65 15.07
C SER A 634 3.01 0.16 16.03
N ASP A 635 1.83 -0.36 16.39
CA ASP A 635 0.93 0.25 17.38
C ASP A 635 1.61 0.54 18.72
N ARG A 636 2.49 -0.35 19.17
CA ARG A 636 3.30 -0.12 20.38
C ARG A 636 4.18 1.12 20.24
N ARG A 637 4.85 1.29 19.09
CA ARG A 637 5.69 2.48 18.83
C ARG A 637 4.84 3.73 18.70
N ARG A 638 3.69 3.63 18.05
CA ARG A 638 2.69 4.70 17.93
C ARG A 638 2.24 5.21 19.30
N LYS A 639 1.95 4.31 20.25
CA LYS A 639 1.62 4.66 21.65
C LYS A 639 2.75 5.36 22.41
N GLN A 640 4.01 5.15 22.02
CA GLN A 640 5.17 5.79 22.65
C GLN A 640 5.48 7.18 22.10
N VAL A 641 4.85 7.60 21.00
CA VAL A 641 5.11 8.90 20.35
C VAL A 641 4.95 10.08 21.30
N PRO A 642 3.93 10.17 22.17
CA PRO A 642 3.82 11.28 23.12
C PRO A 642 5.01 11.35 24.10
N SER A 643 5.56 10.20 24.49
CA SER A 643 6.71 10.12 25.39
C SER A 643 8.01 10.52 24.68
N VAL A 644 8.19 10.08 23.43
CA VAL A 644 9.34 10.50 22.61
C VAL A 644 9.25 12.00 22.30
N ALA A 645 8.07 12.52 21.99
CA ALA A 645 7.80 13.95 21.83
C ALA A 645 8.18 14.74 23.08
N PHE A 646 7.82 14.25 24.28
CA PHE A 646 8.21 14.88 25.53
C PHE A 646 9.73 14.96 25.68
N LEU A 647 10.43 13.85 25.40
CA LEU A 647 11.90 13.79 25.42
C LEU A 647 12.55 14.74 24.41
N VAL A 648 12.08 14.77 23.15
CA VAL A 648 12.59 15.67 22.11
C VAL A 648 12.45 17.13 22.54
N ASN A 649 11.31 17.52 23.10
CA ASN A 649 11.09 18.87 23.62
C ASN A 649 12.02 19.23 24.80
N VAL A 650 12.37 18.24 25.64
CA VAL A 650 13.35 18.45 26.71
C VAL A 650 14.75 18.61 26.12
N LEU A 651 15.16 17.73 25.20
CA LEU A 651 16.48 17.80 24.56
C LEU A 651 16.70 19.13 23.83
N ALA A 652 15.70 19.58 23.06
CA ALA A 652 15.75 20.87 22.36
C ALA A 652 15.96 22.08 23.30
N LYS A 653 15.48 21.99 24.55
CA LYS A 653 15.67 23.03 25.58
C LYS A 653 16.96 22.85 26.40
N ALA A 654 17.40 21.61 26.58
CA ALA A 654 18.50 21.28 27.47
C ALA A 654 19.87 21.39 26.78
N ILE A 655 19.95 21.08 25.48
CA ILE A 655 21.19 21.14 24.71
C ILE A 655 21.58 22.60 24.46
N PRO A 656 22.75 23.06 24.95
CA PRO A 656 23.25 24.40 24.65
C PRO A 656 23.36 24.63 23.14
N HIS A 657 23.08 25.85 22.68
CA HIS A 657 23.03 26.22 21.25
C HIS A 657 21.98 25.48 20.39
N GLY A 658 21.22 24.54 20.96
CA GLY A 658 20.12 23.85 20.31
C GLY A 658 20.54 22.77 19.31
N ILE A 659 19.57 22.30 18.53
CA ILE A 659 19.74 21.23 17.54
C ILE A 659 19.74 21.82 16.14
N LYS A 660 20.68 21.40 15.30
CA LYS A 660 20.72 21.77 13.87
C LYS A 660 20.00 20.73 13.03
N GLU A 661 20.47 19.49 13.08
CA GLU A 661 19.91 18.34 12.35
C GLU A 661 19.94 17.07 13.19
N ALA A 662 19.02 16.16 12.89
CA ALA A 662 18.93 14.83 13.46
C ALA A 662 19.15 13.77 12.37
N HIS A 663 20.26 13.03 12.49
CA HIS A 663 20.63 11.91 11.62
C HIS A 663 20.16 10.59 12.23
N PHE A 664 19.30 9.86 11.52
CA PHE A 664 18.78 8.59 11.99
C PHE A 664 19.70 7.44 11.56
N CYS A 665 20.19 6.71 12.57
CA CYS A 665 21.22 5.71 12.42
C CYS A 665 20.64 4.31 12.64
N GLN A 666 21.04 3.36 11.79
CA GLN A 666 20.66 1.96 11.96
C GLN A 666 21.61 1.21 12.88
N GLY A 667 22.90 1.56 12.87
CA GLY A 667 23.92 0.93 13.68
C GLY A 667 23.62 1.04 15.18
N GLY A 668 23.84 -0.05 15.90
CA GLY A 668 23.74 -0.10 17.35
C GLY A 668 24.80 -1.03 17.93
N VAL A 669 24.48 -1.69 19.04
CA VAL A 669 25.45 -2.48 19.80
C VAL A 669 26.12 -3.59 18.98
N ARG A 670 25.39 -4.27 18.07
CA ARG A 670 25.94 -5.37 17.28
C ARG A 670 26.97 -4.86 16.27
N GLU A 671 26.59 -3.84 15.52
CA GLU A 671 27.44 -3.22 14.50
C GLU A 671 28.64 -2.55 15.17
N GLY A 672 28.46 -1.90 16.33
CA GLY A 672 29.54 -1.29 17.09
C GLY A 672 30.54 -2.28 17.68
N ALA A 673 30.07 -3.43 18.16
CA ALA A 673 30.94 -4.49 18.68
C ALA A 673 31.84 -5.09 17.59
N LEU A 674 31.35 -5.14 16.34
CA LEU A 674 32.15 -5.55 15.18
C LEU A 674 33.06 -4.41 14.71
N TYR A 675 32.52 -3.21 14.54
CA TYR A 675 33.25 -2.04 14.02
C TYR A 675 34.45 -1.67 14.88
N ARG A 676 34.34 -1.77 16.21
CA ARG A 676 35.43 -1.52 17.15
C ARG A 676 36.63 -2.46 16.95
N LYS A 677 36.41 -3.66 16.41
CA LYS A 677 37.48 -4.64 16.12
C LYS A 677 38.16 -4.39 14.76
N ILE A 678 37.57 -3.57 13.90
CA ILE A 678 38.12 -3.28 12.57
C ILE A 678 39.30 -2.32 12.70
N LEU A 679 40.36 -2.58 11.94
CA LEU A 679 41.55 -1.74 11.90
C LEU A 679 41.23 -0.31 11.43
N PRO A 680 41.88 0.74 11.99
CA PRO A 680 41.65 2.13 11.59
C PRO A 680 41.75 2.37 10.07
N VAL A 681 42.71 1.72 9.39
CA VAL A 681 42.93 1.84 7.93
C VAL A 681 41.76 1.33 7.10
N ILE A 682 40.96 0.40 7.64
CA ILE A 682 39.72 -0.05 7.01
C ILE A 682 38.60 0.92 7.40
N ARG A 683 38.50 1.32 8.68
CA ARG A 683 37.49 2.28 9.17
C ARG A 683 37.49 3.62 8.44
N GLN A 684 38.66 4.11 8.02
CA GLN A 684 38.79 5.36 7.27
C GLN A 684 38.23 5.30 5.84
N GLN A 685 37.98 4.10 5.31
CA GLN A 685 37.42 3.96 3.96
C GLN A 685 36.00 4.55 3.91
N ASP A 686 35.66 5.16 2.78
CA ASP A 686 34.32 5.73 2.56
C ASP A 686 33.28 4.61 2.32
N PRO A 687 32.13 4.64 3.01
CA PRO A 687 31.14 3.56 2.92
C PRO A 687 30.50 3.43 1.53
N LEU A 688 30.28 4.54 0.81
CA LEU A 688 29.71 4.50 -0.54
C LEU A 688 30.70 3.92 -1.54
N GLN A 689 31.97 4.31 -1.43
CA GLN A 689 33.02 3.76 -2.27
C GLN A 689 33.17 2.26 -2.03
N VAL A 690 33.20 1.81 -0.77
CA VAL A 690 33.31 0.38 -0.45
C VAL A 690 32.08 -0.41 -0.91
N ALA A 691 30.87 0.12 -0.72
CA ALA A 691 29.64 -0.53 -1.16
C ALA A 691 29.59 -0.79 -2.68
N THR A 692 30.34 -0.01 -3.46
CA THR A 692 30.40 -0.17 -4.91
C THR A 692 31.61 -1.00 -5.38
N MET A 693 32.55 -1.38 -4.50
CA MET A 693 33.80 -2.06 -4.91
C MET A 693 33.55 -3.40 -5.61
N ASN A 694 32.54 -4.17 -5.19
CA ASN A 694 32.21 -5.45 -5.83
C ASN A 694 31.72 -5.30 -7.28
N PHE A 695 31.35 -4.09 -7.71
CA PHE A 695 30.96 -3.79 -9.09
C PHE A 695 32.11 -3.24 -9.94
N ALA A 696 33.25 -2.90 -9.31
CA ALA A 696 34.36 -2.25 -9.97
C ALA A 696 34.99 -3.15 -11.04
N ARG A 697 35.20 -2.58 -12.24
CA ARG A 697 36.01 -3.19 -13.31
C ARG A 697 37.50 -2.86 -13.09
N GLY A 698 38.40 -3.60 -13.74
CA GLY A 698 39.85 -3.45 -13.58
C GLY A 698 40.41 -2.04 -13.82
N SER A 699 39.68 -1.19 -14.57
CA SER A 699 40.08 0.21 -14.83
C SER A 699 39.23 1.25 -14.10
N ALA A 700 38.56 0.89 -13.00
CA ALA A 700 37.68 1.81 -12.24
C ALA A 700 38.40 3.09 -11.79
N GLN A 701 39.65 3.02 -11.35
CA GLN A 701 40.45 4.18 -10.96
C GLN A 701 40.74 5.10 -12.16
N ALA A 702 41.11 4.52 -13.32
CA ALA A 702 41.33 5.30 -14.54
C ALA A 702 40.04 5.97 -15.04
N MET A 703 38.88 5.32 -14.85
CA MET A 703 37.58 5.92 -15.15
C MET A 703 37.22 7.06 -14.20
N ALA A 704 37.50 6.93 -12.91
CA ALA A 704 37.38 8.02 -11.95
C ALA A 704 38.30 9.19 -12.32
N PHE A 705 39.55 8.91 -12.72
CA PHE A 705 40.48 9.93 -13.19
C PHE A 705 39.95 10.70 -14.41
N MET A 706 39.34 10.02 -15.38
CA MET A 706 38.68 10.69 -16.50
C MET A 706 37.50 11.55 -16.04
N ALA A 707 36.70 11.08 -15.08
CA ALA A 707 35.62 11.88 -14.51
C ALA A 707 36.17 13.14 -13.81
N PHE A 708 37.21 13.03 -12.99
CA PHE A 708 37.86 14.19 -12.36
C PHE A 708 38.48 15.14 -13.38
N SER A 709 39.11 14.64 -14.43
CA SER A 709 39.73 15.47 -15.48
C SER A 709 38.69 16.26 -16.31
N SER A 710 37.43 15.84 -16.26
CA SER A 710 36.29 16.57 -16.85
C SER A 710 35.72 17.68 -15.97
N ILE A 711 36.21 17.80 -14.73
CA ILE A 711 35.83 18.83 -13.76
C ILE A 711 36.91 19.92 -13.79
N PRO A 712 36.56 21.20 -14.05
CA PRO A 712 37.52 22.28 -14.00
C PRO A 712 38.19 22.42 -12.63
N ARG A 713 39.48 22.77 -12.61
CA ARG A 713 40.19 23.13 -11.38
C ARG A 713 39.52 24.36 -10.72
N PRO A 714 39.45 24.42 -9.38
CA PRO A 714 38.85 25.55 -8.68
C PRO A 714 39.61 26.85 -8.97
N THR A 715 38.87 27.95 -9.09
CA THR A 715 39.37 29.34 -9.15
C THR A 715 38.82 30.12 -7.96
N LYS A 716 39.23 31.38 -7.78
CA LYS A 716 38.75 32.25 -6.69
C LYS A 716 37.21 32.38 -6.68
N ASP A 717 36.58 32.42 -7.85
CA ASP A 717 35.14 32.68 -7.98
C ASP A 717 34.30 31.42 -8.19
N ARG A 718 34.92 30.28 -8.53
CA ARG A 718 34.21 29.07 -8.97
C ARG A 718 34.93 27.80 -8.57
N SER A 719 34.19 26.88 -7.97
CA SER A 719 34.66 25.55 -7.64
C SER A 719 33.62 24.50 -7.98
N PHE A 720 34.07 23.24 -8.06
CA PHE A 720 33.16 22.10 -8.07
C PHE A 720 32.47 22.00 -6.69
N PRO A 721 31.17 21.67 -6.61
CA PRO A 721 30.46 21.62 -5.34
C PRO A 721 31.14 20.66 -4.35
N HIS A 722 31.53 21.20 -3.20
CA HIS A 722 32.16 20.41 -2.13
C HIS A 722 31.24 19.31 -1.58
N SER A 723 29.92 19.43 -1.79
CA SER A 723 28.92 18.45 -1.40
C SER A 723 28.95 17.17 -2.25
N ILE A 724 29.58 17.18 -3.43
CA ILE A 724 29.85 15.97 -4.22
C ILE A 724 31.29 15.55 -3.92
N SER A 725 31.47 14.62 -2.99
CA SER A 725 32.80 14.20 -2.58
C SER A 725 33.53 13.42 -3.69
N PRO A 726 34.87 13.36 -3.65
CA PRO A 726 35.64 12.47 -4.52
C PRO A 726 35.18 11.01 -4.45
N HIS A 727 34.71 10.56 -3.28
CA HIS A 727 34.20 9.20 -3.08
C HIS A 727 32.93 8.92 -3.87
N VAL A 728 32.04 9.91 -4.06
CA VAL A 728 30.85 9.78 -4.93
C VAL A 728 31.27 9.57 -6.39
N ILE A 729 32.31 10.25 -6.85
CA ILE A 729 32.86 10.08 -8.21
C ILE A 729 33.51 8.70 -8.37
N GLN A 730 34.30 8.27 -7.39
CA GLN A 730 34.91 6.94 -7.41
C GLN A 730 33.86 5.84 -7.34
N ALA A 731 32.82 5.99 -6.52
CA ALA A 731 31.70 5.05 -6.45
C ALA A 731 30.93 4.96 -7.76
N PHE A 732 30.70 6.10 -8.43
CA PHE A 732 30.12 6.13 -9.78
C PHE A 732 30.98 5.38 -10.80
N ALA A 733 32.31 5.54 -10.75
CA ALA A 733 33.23 4.83 -11.62
C ALA A 733 33.25 3.31 -11.33
N ASN A 734 33.20 2.91 -10.06
CA ASN A 734 33.12 1.51 -9.65
C ASN A 734 31.88 0.83 -10.24
N ILE A 735 30.69 1.42 -10.07
CA ILE A 735 29.41 0.80 -10.47
C ILE A 735 28.96 1.16 -11.89
N LEU A 736 29.83 1.81 -12.69
CA LEU A 736 29.50 2.39 -14.01
C LEU A 736 28.89 1.38 -15.00
N TYR A 737 29.24 0.08 -14.88
CA TYR A 737 28.81 -1.00 -15.77
C TYR A 737 27.83 -1.99 -15.14
N ALA A 738 27.35 -1.74 -13.91
CA ALA A 738 26.52 -2.71 -13.19
C ALA A 738 25.21 -3.09 -13.91
N HIS A 739 24.68 -2.19 -14.75
CA HIS A 739 23.45 -2.41 -15.53
C HIS A 739 23.72 -2.53 -17.04
N ALA A 740 24.98 -2.75 -17.45
CA ALA A 740 25.37 -2.77 -18.87
C ALA A 740 24.82 -3.97 -19.66
N THR A 741 24.51 -5.07 -18.97
CA THR A 741 23.90 -6.28 -19.57
C THR A 741 22.38 -6.19 -19.69
N MET A 742 21.76 -5.16 -19.09
CA MET A 742 20.32 -4.96 -19.13
C MET A 742 19.89 -4.35 -20.46
N SER A 743 18.62 -4.53 -20.82
CA SER A 743 18.05 -3.92 -22.00
C SER A 743 18.01 -2.39 -21.89
N LYS A 744 18.01 -1.69 -23.02
CA LYS A 744 18.01 -0.23 -23.04
C LYS A 744 16.77 0.36 -22.34
N GLU A 745 15.64 -0.34 -22.39
CA GLU A 745 14.36 0.03 -21.80
C GLU A 745 14.38 -0.04 -20.27
N THR A 746 15.25 -0.87 -19.69
CA THR A 746 15.25 -1.17 -18.25
C THR A 746 16.49 -0.67 -17.52
N ALA A 747 17.64 -0.56 -18.18
CA ALA A 747 18.91 -0.20 -17.56
C ALA A 747 18.86 1.16 -16.83
N ALA A 748 18.25 2.18 -17.44
CA ALA A 748 18.11 3.50 -16.82
C ALA A 748 17.21 3.48 -15.59
N THR A 749 16.09 2.75 -15.65
CA THR A 749 15.17 2.56 -14.51
C THR A 749 15.85 1.78 -13.38
N ALA A 750 16.49 0.64 -13.69
CA ALA A 750 17.21 -0.15 -12.71
C ALA A 750 18.33 0.65 -12.02
N ALA A 751 19.08 1.44 -12.80
CA ALA A 751 20.08 2.37 -12.29
C ALA A 751 19.48 3.43 -11.36
N LEU A 752 18.29 3.96 -11.67
CA LEU A 752 17.59 4.94 -10.84
C LEU A 752 17.18 4.36 -9.48
N TYR A 753 16.81 3.08 -9.41
CA TYR A 753 16.42 2.39 -8.17
C TYR A 753 17.58 1.73 -7.43
N SER A 754 18.77 1.66 -8.04
CA SER A 754 19.94 0.91 -7.52
C SER A 754 20.29 1.24 -6.08
N THR A 755 20.09 2.48 -5.63
CA THR A 755 20.47 2.96 -4.30
C THR A 755 19.33 2.98 -3.29
N SER A 756 18.07 2.88 -3.71
CA SER A 756 16.89 2.99 -2.83
C SER A 756 16.29 1.62 -2.52
N THR A 757 16.07 0.80 -3.54
CA THR A 757 15.47 -0.54 -3.42
C THR A 757 16.26 -1.61 -4.16
N GLY A 758 17.29 -1.22 -4.91
CA GLY A 758 18.17 -2.12 -5.65
C GLY A 758 19.40 -2.57 -4.87
N VAL A 759 20.46 -2.89 -5.62
CA VAL A 759 21.67 -3.59 -5.14
C VAL A 759 22.47 -2.86 -4.04
N LEU A 760 22.27 -1.55 -3.86
CA LEU A 760 22.92 -0.76 -2.80
C LEU A 760 21.95 -0.36 -1.67
N ALA A 761 20.72 -0.86 -1.65
CA ALA A 761 19.73 -0.53 -0.63
C ALA A 761 20.20 -0.89 0.79
N GLU A 762 20.89 -2.02 0.94
CA GLU A 762 21.37 -2.52 2.23
C GLU A 762 22.66 -1.87 2.72
N ALA A 763 23.38 -1.17 1.85
CA ALA A 763 24.65 -0.56 2.22
C ALA A 763 24.47 0.45 3.37
N HIS A 764 25.11 0.19 4.49
CA HIS A 764 25.03 1.03 5.67
C HIS A 764 25.81 2.34 5.49
N GLY A 765 25.36 3.37 6.19
CA GLY A 765 26.09 4.63 6.27
C GLY A 765 26.17 5.53 5.04
N ILE A 766 25.28 5.32 4.05
CA ILE A 766 25.20 6.21 2.89
C ILE A 766 24.09 7.24 3.11
N PRO A 767 24.40 8.55 3.15
CA PRO A 767 23.40 9.61 3.20
C PRO A 767 22.42 9.54 2.02
N HIS A 768 21.16 9.90 2.25
CA HIS A 768 20.15 9.87 1.18
C HIS A 768 20.49 10.81 0.00
N ALA A 769 21.18 11.91 0.25
CA ALA A 769 21.68 12.80 -0.80
C ALA A 769 22.69 12.08 -1.71
N ASP A 770 23.63 11.30 -1.16
CA ASP A 770 24.59 10.55 -1.96
C ASP A 770 23.97 9.41 -2.74
N ARG A 771 22.98 8.73 -2.15
CA ARG A 771 22.13 7.77 -2.86
C ARG A 771 21.49 8.43 -4.09
N ALA A 772 20.87 9.60 -3.90
CA ALA A 772 20.26 10.34 -4.99
C ALA A 772 21.27 10.78 -6.06
N ARG A 773 22.44 11.31 -5.66
CA ARG A 773 23.51 11.70 -6.59
C ARG A 773 23.96 10.52 -7.45
N LEU A 774 24.26 9.38 -6.83
CA LEU A 774 24.72 8.19 -7.53
C LEU A 774 23.65 7.63 -8.48
N ALA A 775 22.40 7.47 -8.00
CA ALA A 775 21.29 7.00 -8.82
C ALA A 775 21.03 7.90 -10.04
N LEU A 776 21.06 9.23 -9.86
CA LEU A 776 20.85 10.18 -10.95
C LEU A 776 21.99 10.15 -11.97
N MET A 777 23.25 10.03 -11.53
CA MET A 777 24.39 9.86 -12.44
C MET A 777 24.29 8.57 -13.23
N LEU A 778 23.97 7.45 -12.58
CA LEU A 778 23.87 6.13 -13.21
C LEU A 778 22.74 6.09 -14.24
N GLN A 779 21.56 6.63 -13.92
CA GLN A 779 20.48 6.65 -14.90
C GLN A 779 20.90 7.47 -16.14
N GLU A 780 21.49 8.65 -15.94
CA GLU A 780 21.89 9.53 -17.05
C GLU A 780 22.98 8.88 -17.93
N ARG A 781 23.82 8.02 -17.33
CA ARG A 781 24.78 7.13 -17.98
C ARG A 781 24.12 6.11 -18.90
N TYR A 782 22.93 5.61 -18.59
CA TYR A 782 22.15 4.71 -19.45
C TYR A 782 21.21 5.43 -20.43
N GLY A 783 21.45 6.72 -20.68
CA GLY A 783 20.75 7.49 -21.70
C GLY A 783 19.85 8.58 -21.14
N GLY A 784 19.46 8.52 -19.87
CA GLY A 784 18.61 9.55 -19.25
C GLY A 784 17.11 9.36 -19.47
N GLU A 785 16.74 8.47 -20.38
CA GLU A 785 15.38 8.22 -20.84
C GLU A 785 14.66 7.29 -19.87
N LEU A 786 13.49 7.70 -19.42
CA LEU A 786 12.69 6.99 -18.43
C LEU A 786 11.24 6.95 -18.89
N PRO A 787 10.50 5.87 -18.60
CA PRO A 787 9.06 5.85 -18.82
C PRO A 787 8.36 6.90 -17.96
N PRO A 788 7.21 7.47 -18.39
CA PRO A 788 6.52 8.54 -17.67
C PRO A 788 6.28 8.26 -16.18
N ARG A 789 5.98 7.02 -15.82
CA ARG A 789 5.75 6.58 -14.42
C ARG A 789 6.95 6.79 -13.48
N GLU A 790 8.18 6.79 -14.01
CA GLU A 790 9.41 6.93 -13.22
C GLU A 790 9.83 8.40 -13.05
N MET A 791 9.16 9.31 -13.74
CA MET A 791 9.51 10.73 -13.73
C MET A 791 9.25 11.36 -12.37
N ASP A 792 8.20 10.93 -11.67
CA ASP A 792 7.90 11.38 -10.32
C ASP A 792 8.96 10.91 -9.33
N PHE A 793 9.38 9.64 -9.41
CA PHE A 793 10.47 9.13 -8.59
C PHE A 793 11.80 9.88 -8.85
N LYS A 794 12.13 10.15 -10.12
CA LYS A 794 13.28 11.01 -10.47
C LYS A 794 13.14 12.42 -9.90
N LYS A 795 11.95 13.02 -9.94
CA LYS A 795 11.69 14.36 -9.38
C LYS A 795 11.87 14.37 -7.87
N SER A 796 11.38 13.34 -7.18
CA SER A 796 11.57 13.13 -5.75
C SER A 796 13.03 12.94 -5.36
N LEU A 797 13.82 12.15 -6.09
CA LEU A 797 15.26 12.05 -5.83
C LEU A 797 15.97 13.40 -5.99
N ARG A 798 15.54 14.19 -6.96
CA ARG A 798 16.08 15.53 -7.20
C ARG A 798 15.71 16.51 -6.09
N SER A 799 14.58 16.36 -5.40
CA SER A 799 14.22 17.26 -4.29
C SER A 799 15.13 17.11 -3.07
N LEU A 800 15.95 16.06 -3.01
CA LEU A 800 16.98 15.88 -1.98
C LEU A 800 18.26 16.67 -2.26
N LEU A 801 18.37 17.31 -3.42
CA LEU A 801 19.59 17.94 -3.92
C LEU A 801 19.32 19.39 -4.35
N THR A 802 20.36 20.21 -4.31
CA THR A 802 20.34 21.56 -4.86
C THR A 802 20.28 21.54 -6.40
N PRO A 803 19.76 22.60 -7.05
CA PRO A 803 19.76 22.72 -8.50
C PRO A 803 21.15 22.55 -9.15
N GLU A 804 22.20 23.00 -8.45
CA GLU A 804 23.59 22.84 -8.88
C GLU A 804 24.02 21.37 -8.92
N GLU A 805 23.79 20.63 -7.85
CA GLU A 805 24.15 19.21 -7.76
C GLU A 805 23.40 18.36 -8.78
N ILE A 806 22.11 18.66 -8.99
CA ILE A 806 21.30 17.99 -10.02
C ILE A 806 21.90 18.21 -11.42
N TRP A 807 22.41 19.40 -11.70
CA TRP A 807 23.01 19.69 -12.99
C TRP A 807 24.35 18.95 -13.15
N TRP A 808 25.17 18.92 -12.10
CA TRP A 808 26.44 18.20 -12.10
C TRP A 808 26.27 16.68 -12.25
N THR A 809 25.31 16.09 -11.54
CA THR A 809 24.98 14.65 -11.69
C THR A 809 24.55 14.33 -13.13
N ARG A 810 23.81 15.22 -13.79
CA ARG A 810 23.49 15.07 -15.22
C ARG A 810 24.72 15.20 -16.11
N TYR A 811 25.59 16.18 -15.88
CA TYR A 811 26.83 16.36 -16.64
C TYR A 811 27.74 15.13 -16.52
N LEU A 812 28.01 14.68 -15.30
CA LEU A 812 28.86 13.53 -15.00
C LEU A 812 28.24 12.21 -15.48
N GLY A 813 26.92 12.04 -15.34
CA GLY A 813 26.23 10.87 -15.90
C GLY A 813 26.34 10.79 -17.43
N LYS A 814 26.17 11.91 -18.13
CA LYS A 814 26.38 11.97 -19.59
C LYS A 814 27.84 11.77 -19.98
N LEU A 815 28.79 12.20 -19.16
CA LEU A 815 30.19 11.84 -19.35
C LEU A 815 30.41 10.34 -19.19
N GLY A 816 29.80 9.71 -18.17
CA GLY A 816 29.84 8.27 -18.01
C GLY A 816 29.35 7.53 -19.26
N LEU A 817 28.27 8.02 -19.89
CA LEU A 817 27.79 7.48 -21.17
C LEU A 817 28.89 7.54 -22.23
N VAL A 818 29.56 8.69 -22.38
CA VAL A 818 30.67 8.87 -23.32
C VAL A 818 31.84 7.94 -23.01
N ILE A 819 32.27 7.87 -21.74
CA ILE A 819 33.36 6.99 -21.29
C ILE A 819 33.05 5.54 -21.68
N SER A 820 31.82 5.08 -21.44
CA SER A 820 31.44 3.70 -21.77
C SER A 820 31.33 3.40 -23.25
N ARG A 821 31.19 4.42 -24.10
CA ARG A 821 31.17 4.25 -25.56
C ARG A 821 32.59 4.13 -26.09
N VAL A 822 33.52 4.89 -25.51
CA VAL A 822 34.95 4.73 -25.78
C VAL A 822 35.44 3.39 -25.23
N TYR A 823 35.04 2.98 -24.03
CA TYR A 823 35.52 1.77 -23.35
C TYR A 823 34.38 0.80 -23.00
N PRO A 824 33.76 0.11 -23.97
CA PRO A 824 32.54 -0.69 -23.74
C PRO A 824 32.69 -1.82 -22.72
N THR A 825 33.88 -2.40 -22.58
CA THR A 825 34.18 -3.46 -21.61
C THR A 825 34.59 -2.94 -20.23
N GLY A 826 34.72 -1.61 -20.07
CA GLY A 826 35.25 -0.99 -18.85
C GLY A 826 36.76 -1.23 -18.63
N VAL A 827 37.47 -1.69 -19.66
CA VAL A 827 38.93 -1.88 -19.64
C VAL A 827 39.61 -0.74 -20.43
N ILE A 828 40.59 -0.11 -19.80
CA ILE A 828 41.43 0.94 -20.34
C ILE A 828 42.87 0.42 -20.30
N ASP A 829 43.51 0.37 -21.46
CA ASP A 829 44.95 0.15 -21.56
C ASP A 829 45.67 1.48 -21.25
N PRO A 830 46.40 1.59 -20.12
CA PRO A 830 47.10 2.82 -19.77
C PRO A 830 48.22 3.18 -20.75
N SER A 831 48.78 2.19 -21.44
CA SER A 831 49.81 2.40 -22.45
C SER A 831 49.25 2.89 -23.78
N ARG A 832 47.93 2.84 -23.97
CA ARG A 832 47.24 3.25 -25.21
C ARG A 832 45.86 3.84 -24.88
N PRO A 833 45.79 4.99 -24.17
CA PRO A 833 44.52 5.61 -23.87
C PRO A 833 43.85 6.06 -25.17
N ARG A 834 42.57 5.72 -25.38
CA ARG A 834 41.83 6.12 -26.59
C ARG A 834 41.30 7.54 -26.51
N ALA A 835 40.88 7.96 -25.32
CA ALA A 835 40.39 9.31 -25.09
C ALA A 835 40.73 9.82 -23.69
N LEU A 836 41.03 11.12 -23.59
CA LEU A 836 41.30 11.83 -22.34
C LEU A 836 40.54 13.17 -22.29
N PRO A 837 39.64 13.37 -21.31
CA PRO A 837 38.98 14.66 -21.11
C PRO A 837 39.88 15.64 -20.35
N ARG A 838 39.79 16.93 -20.69
CA ARG A 838 40.36 18.05 -19.94
C ARG A 838 39.34 19.18 -19.87
N ALA A 839 39.04 19.67 -18.68
CA ALA A 839 38.09 20.76 -18.49
C ALA A 839 38.70 22.02 -17.88
N ARG A 840 38.20 23.18 -18.30
CA ARG A 840 38.51 24.49 -17.70
C ARG A 840 37.26 25.34 -17.55
N TRP A 841 37.32 26.29 -16.61
CA TRP A 841 36.37 27.38 -16.56
C TRP A 841 36.58 28.31 -17.75
N ALA A 842 35.49 28.72 -18.37
CA ALA A 842 35.49 29.61 -19.53
C ALA A 842 34.44 30.71 -19.36
N ASN A 843 34.81 31.95 -19.70
CA ASN A 843 33.96 33.13 -19.59
C ASN A 843 33.51 33.68 -20.94
N ASP A 844 34.03 33.10 -22.02
CA ASP A 844 33.91 33.52 -23.41
C ASP A 844 33.00 32.59 -24.23
N LEU A 845 32.04 31.91 -23.58
CA LEU A 845 31.17 30.94 -24.24
C LEU A 845 29.95 31.59 -24.90
N GLY A 846 29.30 30.83 -25.79
CA GLY A 846 28.09 31.26 -26.51
C GLY A 846 28.38 32.13 -27.74
N LYS A 847 27.33 32.45 -28.52
CA LYS A 847 27.47 33.20 -29.78
C LYS A 847 28.10 34.59 -29.60
N LYS A 848 27.79 35.27 -28.50
CA LYS A 848 28.31 36.61 -28.16
C LYS A 848 29.59 36.57 -27.29
N LYS A 849 30.19 35.39 -27.08
CA LYS A 849 31.37 35.17 -26.23
C LYS A 849 31.33 35.86 -24.85
N ASN A 850 30.16 35.86 -24.21
CA ASN A 850 29.92 36.55 -22.94
C ASN A 850 29.24 35.66 -21.90
N LYS A 851 29.23 34.35 -22.13
CA LYS A 851 28.61 33.39 -21.21
C LYS A 851 29.69 32.60 -20.50
N GLN A 852 29.47 32.40 -19.22
CA GLN A 852 30.36 31.64 -18.37
C GLN A 852 29.92 30.17 -18.29
N GLY A 853 30.88 29.25 -18.08
CA GLY A 853 30.60 27.83 -17.97
C GLY A 853 31.85 26.95 -18.11
N ILE A 854 31.66 25.75 -18.65
CA ILE A 854 32.69 24.73 -18.79
C ILE A 854 33.09 24.60 -20.26
N GLU A 855 34.40 24.66 -20.53
CA GLU A 855 34.98 24.17 -21.76
C GLU A 855 35.60 22.79 -21.49
N LEU A 856 35.05 21.75 -22.12
CA LEU A 856 35.51 20.38 -22.08
C LEU A 856 36.21 20.04 -23.40
N LYS A 857 37.52 19.82 -23.35
CA LYS A 857 38.31 19.29 -24.46
C LYS A 857 38.44 17.78 -24.29
N VAL A 858 37.98 17.01 -25.26
CA VAL A 858 38.20 15.55 -25.30
C VAL A 858 39.28 15.30 -26.33
N LEU A 859 40.44 14.84 -25.86
CA LEU A 859 41.56 14.46 -26.70
C LEU A 859 41.36 13.00 -27.10
N LEU A 860 41.35 12.72 -28.40
CA LEU A 860 41.21 11.40 -28.97
C LEU A 860 42.57 10.98 -29.55
N GLN A 861 43.00 9.74 -29.30
CA GLN A 861 44.26 9.22 -29.87
C GLN A 861 44.21 9.32 -31.39
N LYS A 862 45.17 10.03 -31.96
CA LYS A 862 45.32 10.12 -33.41
C LYS A 862 45.72 8.75 -33.97
N VAL A 863 44.98 8.29 -34.97
CA VAL A 863 45.26 7.07 -35.73
C VAL A 863 45.30 7.43 -37.21
N GLY A 864 46.30 6.91 -37.94
CA GLY A 864 46.49 7.24 -39.37
C GLY A 864 45.34 6.80 -40.27
N PHE A 865 44.68 5.69 -39.90
CA PHE A 865 43.46 5.20 -40.55
C PHE A 865 42.52 4.66 -39.46
N ASP A 866 41.30 5.22 -39.37
CA ASP A 866 40.29 4.81 -38.38
C ASP A 866 39.11 4.08 -39.05
N PRO A 867 39.22 2.74 -39.27
CA PRO A 867 38.12 1.96 -39.83
C PRO A 867 36.92 1.87 -38.87
N THR A 868 37.11 2.18 -37.57
CA THR A 868 36.06 2.13 -36.55
C THR A 868 35.18 3.39 -36.54
N ARG A 869 35.63 4.47 -37.22
CA ARG A 869 34.98 5.79 -37.24
C ARG A 869 34.68 6.32 -35.84
N LEU A 870 35.54 6.01 -34.88
CA LEU A 870 35.36 6.34 -33.46
C LEU A 870 35.14 7.83 -33.26
N LYS A 871 35.84 8.68 -34.01
CA LYS A 871 35.65 10.14 -33.96
C LYS A 871 34.20 10.56 -34.27
N GLN A 872 33.62 10.00 -35.34
CA GLN A 872 32.26 10.36 -35.78
C GLN A 872 31.20 9.89 -34.77
N GLU A 873 31.34 8.66 -34.27
CA GLU A 873 30.48 8.11 -33.21
C GLU A 873 30.58 8.95 -31.93
N LEU A 874 31.80 9.29 -31.51
CA LEU A 874 32.04 10.09 -30.32
C LEU A 874 31.45 11.50 -30.45
N GLU A 875 31.53 12.15 -31.62
CA GLU A 875 30.87 13.43 -31.84
C GLU A 875 29.35 13.38 -31.61
N ALA A 876 28.68 12.28 -31.99
CA ALA A 876 27.26 12.09 -31.77
C ALA A 876 26.91 12.03 -30.27
N ASP A 877 27.71 11.33 -29.48
CA ASP A 877 27.53 11.26 -28.03
C ASP A 877 27.94 12.55 -27.30
N LEU A 878 29.02 13.21 -27.72
CA LEU A 878 29.44 14.51 -27.19
C LEU A 878 28.38 15.61 -27.43
N LYS A 879 27.53 15.50 -28.47
CA LYS A 879 26.36 16.39 -28.63
C LYS A 879 25.41 16.29 -27.43
N LYS A 880 25.29 15.13 -26.76
CA LYS A 880 24.45 14.97 -25.56
C LYS A 880 25.02 15.76 -24.38
N LEU A 881 26.33 15.77 -24.19
CA LEU A 881 27.00 16.64 -23.21
C LEU A 881 26.80 18.12 -23.52
N ARG A 882 26.97 18.54 -24.79
CA ARG A 882 26.70 19.93 -25.23
C ARG A 882 25.26 20.36 -24.94
N LYS A 883 24.28 19.44 -25.02
CA LYS A 883 22.87 19.73 -24.71
C LYS A 883 22.66 20.09 -23.23
N VAL A 884 23.42 19.51 -22.29
CA VAL A 884 23.35 19.86 -20.85
C VAL A 884 23.58 21.36 -20.62
N GLY A 885 24.44 21.98 -21.45
CA GLY A 885 24.74 23.41 -21.39
C GLY A 885 23.73 24.36 -22.07
N LYS A 886 22.63 23.85 -22.64
CA LYS A 886 21.61 24.71 -23.27
C LYS A 886 20.56 25.14 -22.24
N ARG A 887 20.12 26.41 -22.30
CA ARG A 887 19.15 26.98 -21.33
C ARG A 887 17.88 26.15 -21.17
N LYS A 888 17.33 25.60 -22.26
CA LYS A 888 16.15 24.73 -22.19
C LYS A 888 16.34 23.42 -21.40
N HIS A 889 17.58 23.04 -21.13
CA HIS A 889 17.96 21.83 -20.38
C HIS A 889 18.53 22.16 -19.00
N TRP A 890 18.53 23.43 -18.60
CA TRP A 890 18.88 23.85 -17.25
C TRP A 890 17.83 23.35 -16.23
N ILE A 891 18.23 23.28 -14.96
CA ILE A 891 17.41 22.75 -13.87
C ILE A 891 16.39 23.81 -13.48
N GLY A 892 15.12 23.58 -13.78
CA GLY A 892 14.06 24.60 -13.68
C GLY A 892 13.70 25.27 -15.01
N GLY A 893 14.26 24.80 -16.14
CA GLY A 893 13.93 25.35 -17.46
C GLY A 893 14.80 26.53 -17.85
N ARG A 894 14.32 27.40 -18.75
CA ARG A 894 15.14 28.46 -19.39
C ARG A 894 15.70 29.50 -18.41
N ASP A 895 15.00 29.70 -17.31
CA ASP A 895 15.32 30.66 -16.24
C ASP A 895 15.76 29.94 -14.95
N GLY A 896 15.96 28.63 -15.04
CA GLY A 896 16.50 27.82 -13.96
C GLY A 896 18.01 27.87 -13.85
N TRP A 897 18.55 27.01 -12.98
CA TRP A 897 19.98 26.92 -12.71
C TRP A 897 20.71 26.08 -13.77
N GLY A 898 21.82 26.60 -14.30
CA GLY A 898 22.71 25.84 -15.17
C GLY A 898 23.82 26.67 -15.77
N MET A 899 24.79 25.99 -16.36
CA MET A 899 25.96 26.62 -16.98
C MET A 899 26.03 26.32 -18.48
N LYS A 900 26.83 27.09 -19.22
CA LYS A 900 27.19 26.72 -20.60
C LYS A 900 28.19 25.58 -20.60
N VAL A 901 28.09 24.70 -21.59
CA VAL A 901 29.07 23.62 -21.83
C VAL A 901 29.47 23.69 -23.30
N LYS A 902 30.75 23.98 -23.54
CA LYS A 902 31.38 23.88 -24.85
C LYS A 902 32.21 22.60 -24.85
N VAL A 903 31.96 21.72 -25.82
CA VAL A 903 32.69 20.46 -25.94
C VAL A 903 33.50 20.51 -27.23
N ILE A 904 34.80 20.33 -27.15
CA ILE A 904 35.75 20.34 -28.27
C ILE A 904 36.34 18.94 -28.37
N LEU A 905 36.29 18.33 -29.55
CA LEU A 905 36.95 17.06 -29.84
C LEU A 905 38.22 17.37 -30.64
N VAL A 906 39.38 16.88 -30.19
CA VAL A 906 40.67 17.11 -30.85
C VAL A 906 41.39 15.77 -30.98
N GLU A 907 41.92 15.48 -32.17
CA GLU A 907 42.81 14.34 -32.38
C GLU A 907 44.25 14.79 -32.08
N GLU A 908 44.90 14.11 -31.16
CA GLU A 908 46.26 14.40 -30.70
C GLU A 908 46.95 13.06 -30.42
N ASP A 909 48.28 13.03 -30.53
CA ASP A 909 49.01 11.85 -30.06
C ASP A 909 49.02 11.89 -28.52
N LEU A 910 48.43 10.87 -27.88
CA LEU A 910 48.31 10.82 -26.41
C LEU A 910 49.47 10.08 -25.75
N LEU A 911 50.39 9.55 -26.56
CA LEU A 911 51.59 8.84 -26.15
C LEU A 911 52.79 9.77 -25.97
#